data_AF-A0A7J8YML3-F1
#
_entry.id   AF-A0A7J8YML3-F1
#
_cell.length_a   1.000
_cell.length_b   1.000
_cell.length_c   1.000
_cell.angle_alpha   90.00
_cell.angle_beta   90.00
_cell.angle_gamma   90.00
#
_symmetry.space_group_name_H-M   'P 1'
#
loop_
_entity.id
_entity.type
_entity.pdbx_description
1 polymer ?
#
loop_
_entity_poly.entity_id
_entity_poly.type
_entity_poly.pdbx_seq_one_letter_code
_entity_poly.pdbx_strand_id
1 'polypeptide(L)'
;MKSTRSRRKMAPAAADAGDSGEKQEQLLISSAICNGEDLGPFVRKAFASGRPETLLHHLRHFSRSKESEIEEVCKAHYQDFILAVDDLRSLLSDVDSLKSSLYDSNSRLQSVGGPLLSSLDSFVEAQNVSKNVDYALQSVTLCIKLMELCSRANHHLSNGSFYMALKCLDSIENDFQDKTPSSTLKKMLESKIPEIRSHIERKISKEFGDWLVEIRVVSRNLGQLAIGQASAARQRAEDLRTKQRQAEEQSRLSLRDCVYALEDDEEEEGLGGYENEGYSYGNNSVLGFDLTPLYRAYHIHQTLGLEDRFKQYYFENRKLQLTSDFQVSSMTPFLESHQTFFAQIAGFFIVEDRILRTGGGLISKTEVENLWETAVSKMCSVLEDQFSRMQTANHLLLIKDYVSLLGVTLRRYGYTVGALLDVLSKHRDKYHELLLSDCRKQISEALAADKFEQMLMKKEYEYSMNVLSFQIQTSDIIPAFPYVAPFSSTVPDCCRIVRSFIEDSVSFMSYGEQLDFYNVKKYLDRLLSEVLDGALLKLISSSVHGVSQAMQVAANMAVFERACDFFFRHAAQLSGIPLRMVEKGKRQFPLSKSRDAAEEMLSGMLKTKVDGFMTLIENVNWMTDEPSQGGNEYVNEVLIYL
;
A
#
# COMPACT_ATOMS: atom_id res chain seq x y z
N MET A 1 58.31 -91.69 64.03
CA MET A 1 59.64 -92.10 64.55
C MET A 1 59.37 -93.03 65.73
N LYS A 2 59.51 -94.36 65.55
CA LYS A 2 60.60 -95.21 66.10
C LYS A 2 60.91 -94.85 67.56
N SER A 3 60.66 -95.71 68.55
CA SER A 3 61.48 -96.89 68.92
C SER A 3 61.19 -97.18 70.41
N THR A 4 61.38 -98.33 71.06
CA THR A 4 61.41 -99.78 70.80
C THR A 4 61.82 -100.44 72.15
N ARG A 5 61.53 -101.76 72.32
CA ARG A 5 62.08 -102.72 73.34
C ARG A 5 61.59 -102.57 74.79
N SER A 6 61.40 -103.64 75.57
CA SER A 6 62.13 -104.92 75.64
C SER A 6 61.33 -106.07 76.29
N ARG A 7 61.87 -107.28 76.15
CA ARG A 7 61.34 -108.62 76.44
C ARG A 7 62.25 -109.31 77.48
N ARG A 8 61.71 -110.05 78.46
CA ARG A 8 62.28 -111.24 79.17
C ARG A 8 61.28 -111.70 80.25
N LYS A 9 60.66 -112.90 80.26
CA LYS A 9 61.12 -114.32 80.38
C LYS A 9 61.83 -114.65 81.71
N MET A 10 61.15 -115.36 82.63
CA MET A 10 61.54 -116.68 83.19
C MET A 10 60.55 -117.21 84.25
N ALA A 11 60.23 -118.50 84.14
CA ALA A 11 59.58 -119.39 85.12
C ALA A 11 60.68 -120.11 85.97
N PRO A 12 60.45 -121.20 86.73
CA PRO A 12 59.38 -121.62 87.67
C PRO A 12 59.95 -122.14 89.04
N ALA A 13 59.11 -122.41 90.05
CA ALA A 13 59.37 -123.39 91.14
C ALA A 13 58.02 -123.71 91.81
N ALA A 14 57.39 -124.86 91.54
CA ALA A 14 57.62 -126.20 92.12
C ALA A 14 56.89 -126.42 93.46
N ALA A 15 55.91 -127.33 93.37
CA ALA A 15 55.29 -128.16 94.42
C ALA A 15 54.46 -127.47 95.52
N ASP A 16 53.16 -127.75 95.55
CA ASP A 16 52.75 -128.91 96.34
C ASP A 16 51.47 -129.56 95.78
N ALA A 17 51.48 -130.90 95.77
CA ALA A 17 50.55 -131.76 95.07
C ALA A 17 49.40 -132.15 95.99
N GLY A 18 48.18 -131.69 95.66
CA GLY A 18 46.95 -132.08 96.37
C GLY A 18 45.64 -131.52 95.80
N ASP A 19 45.71 -130.53 94.89
CA ASP A 19 44.58 -129.65 94.57
C ASP A 19 44.22 -129.59 93.05
N SER A 20 44.66 -130.57 92.26
CA SER A 20 44.62 -130.52 90.79
C SER A 20 43.24 -130.82 90.17
N GLY A 21 42.28 -131.34 90.94
CA GLY A 21 40.92 -131.63 90.44
C GLY A 21 40.01 -130.40 90.41
N GLU A 22 40.04 -129.57 91.46
CA GLU A 22 39.10 -128.44 91.62
C GLU A 22 39.49 -127.22 90.75
N LYS A 23 40.79 -126.97 90.55
CA LYS A 23 41.28 -125.88 89.67
C LYS A 23 40.94 -126.09 88.19
N GLN A 24 40.89 -127.34 87.73
CA GLN A 24 40.54 -127.64 86.34
C GLN A 24 39.04 -127.45 86.08
N GLU A 25 38.18 -127.76 87.06
CA GLU A 25 36.75 -127.45 86.99
C GLU A 25 36.48 -125.92 87.09
N GLN A 26 37.24 -125.18 87.90
CA GLN A 26 37.16 -123.72 88.00
C GLN A 26 37.46 -123.01 86.67
N LEU A 27 38.50 -123.45 85.94
CA LEU A 27 38.87 -122.86 84.65
C LEU A 27 37.83 -123.15 83.57
N LEU A 28 37.27 -124.36 83.53
CA LEU A 28 36.22 -124.73 82.58
C LEU A 28 34.95 -123.88 82.78
N ILE A 29 34.52 -123.69 84.03
CA ILE A 29 33.36 -122.85 84.37
C ILE A 29 33.61 -121.39 83.97
N SER A 30 34.79 -120.84 84.25
CA SER A 30 35.12 -119.45 83.88
C SER A 30 35.13 -119.23 82.36
N SER A 31 35.56 -120.22 81.58
CA SER A 31 35.53 -120.14 80.11
C SER A 31 34.10 -120.26 79.55
N ALA A 32 33.27 -121.13 80.12
CA ALA A 32 31.88 -121.31 79.72
C ALA A 32 31.05 -120.05 79.98
N ILE A 33 31.30 -119.33 81.09
CA ILE A 33 30.62 -118.06 81.40
C ILE A 33 31.08 -116.93 80.47
N CYS A 34 32.39 -116.81 80.20
CA CYS A 34 32.91 -115.82 79.25
C CYS A 34 32.39 -116.04 77.82
N ASN A 35 32.13 -117.30 77.44
CA ASN A 35 31.64 -117.67 76.11
C ASN A 35 30.10 -117.77 76.02
N GLY A 36 29.37 -117.67 77.14
CA GLY A 36 27.91 -117.69 77.17
C GLY A 36 27.25 -119.07 77.02
N GLU A 37 27.93 -120.16 77.40
CA GLU A 37 27.42 -121.53 77.27
C GLU A 37 26.50 -121.95 78.45
N ASP A 38 25.61 -122.93 78.21
CA ASP A 38 24.62 -123.39 79.21
C ASP A 38 25.28 -124.11 80.39
N LEU A 39 25.06 -123.57 81.60
CA LEU A 39 25.66 -124.05 82.86
C LEU A 39 24.93 -125.27 83.44
N GLY A 40 23.80 -125.70 82.84
CA GLY A 40 23.00 -126.84 83.26
C GLY A 40 23.76 -128.16 83.51
N PRO A 41 24.74 -128.57 82.68
CA PRO A 41 25.52 -129.79 82.89
C PRO A 41 26.43 -129.73 84.12
N PHE A 42 27.02 -128.56 84.41
CA PHE A 42 27.90 -128.34 85.56
C PHE A 42 27.12 -128.31 86.88
N VAL A 43 25.93 -127.72 86.88
CA VAL A 43 24.99 -127.78 88.01
C VAL A 43 24.55 -129.23 88.26
N ARG A 44 24.17 -129.98 87.22
CA ARG A 44 23.77 -131.40 87.35
C ARG A 44 24.91 -132.29 87.89
N LYS A 45 26.15 -132.08 87.42
CA LYS A 45 27.34 -132.81 87.90
C LYS A 45 27.68 -132.48 89.37
N ALA A 46 27.53 -131.23 89.78
CA ALA A 46 27.78 -130.78 91.15
C ALA A 46 26.74 -131.33 92.16
N PHE A 47 25.46 -131.42 91.76
CA PHE A 47 24.42 -132.04 92.58
C PHE A 47 24.52 -133.57 92.62
N ALA A 48 24.86 -134.23 91.50
CA ALA A 48 25.04 -135.69 91.46
C ALA A 48 26.27 -136.19 92.27
N SER A 49 27.28 -135.35 92.43
CA SER A 49 28.49 -135.62 93.24
C SER A 49 28.35 -135.24 94.72
N GLY A 50 27.18 -134.73 95.15
CA GLY A 50 26.89 -134.41 96.55
C GLY A 50 27.63 -133.18 97.10
N ARG A 51 28.23 -132.33 96.25
CA ARG A 51 28.98 -131.13 96.67
C ARG A 51 28.60 -129.88 95.85
N PRO A 52 27.49 -129.20 96.18
CA PRO A 52 27.07 -127.98 95.49
C PRO A 52 27.83 -126.70 95.92
N GLU A 53 28.47 -126.70 97.08
CA GLU A 53 29.16 -125.51 97.63
C GLU A 53 30.43 -125.12 96.86
N THR A 54 31.14 -126.07 96.27
CA THR A 54 32.35 -125.81 95.46
C THR A 54 32.03 -125.02 94.20
N LEU A 55 30.89 -125.27 93.54
CA LEU A 55 30.44 -124.51 92.37
C LEU A 55 30.12 -123.04 92.73
N LEU A 56 29.46 -122.81 93.86
CA LEU A 56 29.14 -121.46 94.36
C LEU A 56 30.41 -120.66 94.69
N HIS A 57 31.43 -121.31 95.24
CA HIS A 57 32.71 -120.67 95.52
C HIS A 57 33.42 -120.23 94.23
N HIS A 58 33.42 -121.08 93.19
CA HIS A 58 34.01 -120.73 91.89
C HIS A 58 33.29 -119.57 91.19
N LEU A 59 31.96 -119.50 91.25
CA LEU A 59 31.17 -118.38 90.70
C LEU A 59 31.43 -117.06 91.44
N ARG A 60 31.50 -117.08 92.79
CA ARG A 60 31.82 -115.88 93.58
C ARG A 60 33.24 -115.38 93.32
N HIS A 61 34.20 -116.27 93.10
CA HIS A 61 35.56 -115.89 92.74
C HIS A 61 35.61 -115.20 91.37
N PHE A 62 34.87 -115.70 90.38
CA PHE A 62 34.80 -115.07 89.05
C PHE A 62 34.21 -113.65 89.09
N SER A 63 33.11 -113.44 89.84
CA SER A 63 32.51 -112.11 90.00
C SER A 63 33.50 -111.09 90.57
N ARG A 64 34.22 -111.46 91.64
CA ARG A 64 35.23 -110.57 92.27
C ARG A 64 36.40 -110.26 91.34
N SER A 65 36.82 -111.22 90.51
CA SER A 65 37.87 -110.99 89.52
C SER A 65 37.45 -109.95 88.48
N LYS A 66 36.18 -109.98 88.03
CA LYS A 66 35.66 -109.01 87.05
C LYS A 66 35.41 -107.63 87.66
N GLU A 67 34.96 -107.55 88.90
CA GLU A 67 34.87 -106.28 89.63
C GLU A 67 36.25 -105.62 89.77
N SER A 68 37.29 -106.40 90.09
CA SER A 68 38.67 -105.90 90.15
C SER A 68 39.19 -105.40 88.81
N GLU A 69 38.86 -106.08 87.71
CA GLU A 69 39.29 -105.68 86.36
C GLU A 69 38.64 -104.35 85.93
N ILE A 70 37.36 -104.15 86.26
CA ILE A 70 36.66 -102.88 86.04
C ILE A 70 37.27 -101.77 86.90
N GLU A 71 37.61 -102.06 88.16
CA GLU A 71 38.21 -101.07 89.07
C GLU A 71 39.60 -100.63 88.58
N GLU A 72 40.40 -101.53 88.01
CA GLU A 72 41.69 -101.17 87.40
C GLU A 72 41.54 -100.29 86.15
N VAL A 73 40.57 -100.58 85.27
CA VAL A 73 40.31 -99.77 84.07
C VAL A 73 39.82 -98.37 84.45
N CYS A 74 38.93 -98.27 85.44
CA CYS A 74 38.47 -96.99 85.98
C CYS A 74 39.61 -96.22 86.66
N LYS A 75 40.52 -96.89 87.39
CA LYS A 75 41.71 -96.26 87.98
C LYS A 75 42.73 -95.81 86.92
N ALA A 76 42.82 -96.48 85.78
CA ALA A 76 43.74 -96.10 84.71
C ALA A 76 43.30 -94.83 83.97
N HIS A 77 41.98 -94.58 83.85
CA HIS A 77 41.43 -93.54 82.96
C HIS A 77 40.59 -92.45 83.66
N TYR A 78 40.52 -92.40 85.00
CA TYR A 78 39.72 -91.37 85.69
C TYR A 78 40.21 -89.93 85.39
N GLN A 79 41.51 -89.73 85.21
CA GLN A 79 42.11 -88.42 84.96
C GLN A 79 41.69 -87.87 83.58
N ASP A 80 41.72 -88.70 82.55
CA ASP A 80 41.34 -88.31 81.18
C ASP A 80 39.84 -87.99 81.08
N PHE A 81 39.01 -88.73 81.82
CA PHE A 81 37.57 -88.46 81.90
C PHE A 81 37.26 -87.12 82.57
N ILE A 82 37.96 -86.78 83.67
CA ILE A 82 37.80 -85.49 84.34
C ILE A 82 38.23 -84.34 83.41
N LEU A 83 39.36 -84.48 82.71
CA LEU A 83 39.83 -83.47 81.77
C LEU A 83 38.84 -83.24 80.63
N ALA A 84 38.25 -84.29 80.06
CA ALA A 84 37.24 -84.14 79.00
C ALA A 84 35.95 -83.46 79.49
N VAL A 85 35.56 -83.70 80.73
CA VAL A 85 34.39 -83.04 81.36
C VAL A 85 34.69 -81.56 81.66
N ASP A 86 35.90 -81.24 82.12
CA ASP A 86 36.34 -79.86 82.35
C ASP A 86 36.46 -79.08 81.03
N ASP A 87 36.97 -79.70 79.96
CA ASP A 87 37.05 -79.10 78.62
C ASP A 87 35.65 -78.81 78.06
N LEU A 88 34.69 -79.73 78.20
CA LEU A 88 33.29 -79.50 77.81
C LEU A 88 32.66 -78.34 78.58
N ARG A 89 32.97 -78.22 79.87
CA ARG A 89 32.49 -77.13 80.72
C ARG A 89 33.14 -75.78 80.33
N SER A 90 34.42 -75.77 79.96
CA SER A 90 35.08 -74.59 79.40
C SER A 90 34.44 -74.18 78.07
N LEU A 91 34.17 -75.14 77.19
CA LEU A 91 33.56 -74.89 75.88
C LEU A 91 32.13 -74.33 76.04
N LEU A 92 31.37 -74.80 77.02
CA LEU A 92 30.06 -74.21 77.41
C LEU A 92 30.21 -72.76 77.86
N SER A 93 31.20 -72.44 78.69
CA SER A 93 31.50 -71.06 79.11
C SER A 93 31.90 -70.18 77.93
N ASP A 94 32.70 -70.69 77.00
CA ASP A 94 33.12 -69.96 75.80
C ASP A 94 31.95 -69.72 74.84
N VAL A 95 31.04 -70.69 74.71
CA VAL A 95 29.80 -70.56 73.92
C VAL A 95 28.87 -69.51 74.54
N ASP A 96 28.71 -69.49 75.86
CA ASP A 96 27.91 -68.47 76.55
C ASP A 96 28.55 -67.08 76.43
N SER A 97 29.87 -66.99 76.48
CA SER A 97 30.60 -65.75 76.24
C SER A 97 30.42 -65.26 74.80
N LEU A 98 30.54 -66.14 73.81
CA LEU A 98 30.31 -65.82 72.40
C LEU A 98 28.87 -65.38 72.16
N LYS A 99 27.89 -66.08 72.73
CA LYS A 99 26.47 -65.73 72.66
C LYS A 99 26.22 -64.34 73.23
N SER A 100 26.83 -64.02 74.36
CA SER A 100 26.75 -62.70 74.99
C SER A 100 27.38 -61.62 74.10
N SER A 101 28.59 -61.88 73.57
CA SER A 101 29.27 -60.96 72.65
C SER A 101 28.50 -60.73 71.35
N LEU A 102 27.81 -61.75 70.84
CA LEU A 102 26.98 -61.67 69.63
C LEU A 102 25.69 -60.92 69.91
N TYR A 103 25.07 -61.12 71.08
CA TYR A 103 23.93 -60.33 71.53
C TYR A 103 24.31 -58.86 71.72
N ASP A 104 25.46 -58.57 72.34
CA ASP A 104 25.97 -57.22 72.52
C ASP A 104 26.33 -56.55 71.19
N SER A 105 26.91 -57.28 70.25
CA SER A 105 27.23 -56.75 68.91
C SER A 105 25.95 -56.46 68.13
N ASN A 106 24.95 -57.35 68.20
CA ASN A 106 23.65 -57.15 67.57
C ASN A 106 22.87 -55.99 68.23
N SER A 107 22.91 -55.87 69.57
CA SER A 107 22.28 -54.75 70.28
C SER A 107 22.95 -53.42 69.92
N ARG A 108 24.28 -53.39 69.82
CA ARG A 108 25.04 -52.21 69.34
C ARG A 108 24.67 -51.87 67.90
N LEU A 109 24.64 -52.86 67.00
CA LEU A 109 24.26 -52.65 65.60
C LEU A 109 22.84 -52.09 65.47
N GLN A 110 21.87 -52.64 66.21
CA GLN A 110 20.50 -52.15 66.22
C GLN A 110 20.39 -50.75 66.85
N SER A 111 21.14 -50.49 67.93
CA SER A 111 21.16 -49.19 68.61
C SER A 111 21.75 -48.07 67.75
N VAL A 112 22.65 -48.38 66.81
CA VAL A 112 23.22 -47.42 65.86
C VAL A 112 22.42 -47.38 64.56
N GLY A 113 22.00 -48.54 64.06
CA GLY A 113 21.28 -48.68 62.79
C GLY A 113 19.86 -48.11 62.82
N GLY A 114 19.14 -48.26 63.93
CA GLY A 114 17.79 -47.72 64.10
C GLY A 114 17.75 -46.18 63.96
N PRO A 115 18.54 -45.43 64.75
CA PRO A 115 18.64 -43.97 64.62
C PRO A 115 19.18 -43.51 63.26
N LEU A 116 20.09 -44.28 62.64
CA LEU A 116 20.60 -43.95 61.31
C LEU A 116 19.54 -44.12 60.23
N LEU A 117 18.73 -45.18 60.29
CA LEU A 117 17.60 -45.40 59.38
C LEU A 117 16.54 -44.32 59.53
N SER A 118 16.15 -43.96 60.75
CA SER A 118 15.20 -42.87 60.96
C SER A 118 15.77 -41.50 60.51
N SER A 119 17.08 -41.28 60.68
CA SER A 119 17.75 -40.11 60.13
C SER A 119 17.81 -40.14 58.59
N LEU A 120 17.90 -41.31 57.96
CA LEU A 120 17.89 -41.46 56.51
C LEU A 120 16.47 -41.23 55.95
N ASP A 121 15.44 -41.79 56.58
CA ASP A 121 14.05 -41.58 56.20
C ASP A 121 13.67 -40.09 56.30
N SER A 122 14.02 -39.44 57.40
CA SER A 122 13.82 -37.99 57.55
C SER A 122 14.63 -37.16 56.53
N PHE A 123 15.83 -37.61 56.14
CA PHE A 123 16.59 -36.98 55.06
C PHE A 123 15.92 -37.15 53.69
N VAL A 124 15.37 -38.32 53.38
CA VAL A 124 14.64 -38.57 52.12
C VAL A 124 13.34 -37.76 52.09
N GLU A 125 12.59 -37.71 53.18
CA GLU A 125 11.43 -36.83 53.32
C GLU A 125 11.81 -35.36 53.11
N ALA A 126 12.88 -34.88 53.76
CA ALA A 126 13.38 -33.54 53.57
C ALA A 126 13.82 -33.27 52.12
N GLN A 127 14.45 -34.24 51.44
CA GLN A 127 14.83 -34.11 50.04
C GLN A 127 13.60 -34.04 49.12
N ASN A 128 12.55 -34.83 49.40
CA ASN A 128 11.29 -34.78 48.66
C ASN A 128 10.58 -33.44 48.87
N VAL A 129 10.55 -32.94 50.12
CA VAL A 129 10.04 -31.60 50.42
C VAL A 129 10.84 -30.54 49.68
N SER A 130 12.18 -30.61 49.68
CA SER A 130 13.04 -29.68 48.94
C SER A 130 12.72 -29.68 47.44
N LYS A 131 12.60 -30.85 46.80
CA LYS A 131 12.22 -30.96 45.38
C LYS A 131 10.84 -30.36 45.12
N ASN A 132 9.87 -30.65 45.97
CA ASN A 132 8.52 -30.09 45.84
C ASN A 132 8.52 -28.56 46.00
N VAL A 133 9.32 -28.04 46.92
CA VAL A 133 9.52 -26.59 47.10
C VAL A 133 10.20 -25.99 45.86
N ASP A 134 11.21 -26.64 45.28
CA ASP A 134 11.85 -26.18 44.06
C ASP A 134 10.89 -26.15 42.87
N TYR A 135 10.05 -27.18 42.70
CA TYR A 135 9.00 -27.19 41.67
C TYR A 135 7.96 -26.10 41.89
N ALA A 136 7.57 -25.84 43.15
CA ALA A 136 6.66 -24.77 43.49
C ALA A 136 7.27 -23.39 43.19
N LEU A 137 8.55 -23.18 43.55
CA LEU A 137 9.27 -21.94 43.25
C LEU A 137 9.39 -21.71 41.74
N GLN A 138 9.72 -22.73 40.95
CA GLN A 138 9.76 -22.64 39.49
C GLN A 138 8.39 -22.29 38.91
N SER A 139 7.33 -22.95 39.39
CA SER A 139 5.95 -22.71 38.95
C SER A 139 5.49 -21.28 39.29
N VAL A 140 5.79 -20.79 40.49
CA VAL A 140 5.48 -19.41 40.91
C VAL A 140 6.27 -18.41 40.07
N THR A 141 7.56 -18.66 39.83
CA THR A 141 8.39 -17.79 39.00
C THR A 141 7.87 -17.68 37.56
N LEU A 142 7.39 -18.79 36.98
CA LEU A 142 6.72 -18.79 35.68
C LEU A 142 5.42 -18.00 35.70
N CYS A 143 4.59 -18.18 36.72
CA CYS A 143 3.34 -17.43 36.89
C CYS A 143 3.58 -15.91 37.05
N ILE A 144 4.63 -15.49 37.76
CA ILE A 144 4.99 -14.07 37.90
C ILE A 144 5.35 -13.48 36.54
N LYS A 145 6.22 -14.15 35.77
CA LYS A 145 6.61 -13.69 34.42
C LYS A 145 5.41 -13.60 33.48
N LEU A 146 4.53 -14.61 33.52
CA LEU A 146 3.29 -14.61 32.74
C LEU A 146 2.39 -13.44 33.13
N MET A 147 2.21 -13.18 34.43
CA MET A 147 1.38 -12.08 34.91
C MET A 147 1.96 -10.71 34.55
N GLU A 148 3.29 -10.57 34.58
CA GLU A 148 3.98 -9.36 34.14
C GLU A 148 3.76 -9.10 32.64
N LEU A 149 3.87 -10.12 31.79
CA LEU A 149 3.57 -10.01 30.36
C LEU A 149 2.10 -9.66 30.10
N CYS A 150 1.16 -10.27 30.83
CA CYS A 150 -0.26 -9.93 30.76
C CYS A 150 -0.52 -8.47 31.18
N SER A 151 0.13 -8.00 32.24
CA SER A 151 0.04 -6.61 32.71
C SER A 151 0.58 -5.64 31.66
N ARG A 152 1.73 -5.96 31.05
CA ARG A 152 2.30 -5.19 29.93
C ARG A 152 1.39 -5.17 28.71
N ALA A 153 0.79 -6.30 28.34
CA ALA A 153 -0.16 -6.38 27.24
C ALA A 153 -1.38 -5.48 27.49
N ASN A 154 -1.93 -5.49 28.72
CA ASN A 154 -3.03 -4.60 29.12
C ASN A 154 -2.62 -3.11 29.11
N HIS A 155 -1.40 -2.79 29.51
CA HIS A 155 -0.86 -1.43 29.42
C HIS A 155 -0.73 -0.96 27.97
N HIS A 156 -0.20 -1.80 27.08
CA HIS A 156 -0.12 -1.47 25.66
C HIS A 156 -1.50 -1.35 24.99
N LEU A 157 -2.48 -2.16 25.39
CA LEU A 157 -3.85 -2.09 24.89
C LEU A 157 -4.55 -0.79 25.31
N SER A 158 -4.36 -0.35 26.55
CA SER A 158 -4.91 0.92 27.06
C SER A 158 -4.24 2.14 26.42
N ASN A 159 -2.92 2.09 26.18
CA ASN A 159 -2.18 3.16 25.48
C ASN A 159 -2.41 3.16 23.94
N GLY A 160 -3.18 2.22 23.40
CA GLY A 160 -3.42 2.10 21.96
C GLY A 160 -2.25 1.55 21.13
N SER A 161 -1.17 1.08 21.75
CA SER A 161 -0.03 0.47 21.05
C SER A 161 -0.32 -0.99 20.67
N PHE A 162 -1.24 -1.19 19.72
CA PHE A 162 -1.76 -2.51 19.35
C PHE A 162 -0.70 -3.50 18.87
N TYR A 163 0.29 -3.05 18.10
CA TYR A 163 1.37 -3.93 17.65
C TYR A 163 2.19 -4.49 18.81
N MET A 164 2.57 -3.64 19.77
CA MET A 164 3.30 -4.09 20.97
C MET A 164 2.44 -5.00 21.85
N ALA A 165 1.13 -4.75 21.92
CA ALA A 165 0.19 -5.63 22.59
C ALA A 165 0.14 -7.02 21.93
N LEU A 166 0.05 -7.09 20.60
CA LEU A 166 0.09 -8.36 19.85
C LEU A 166 1.41 -9.10 20.04
N LYS A 167 2.55 -8.41 19.98
CA LYS A 167 3.86 -9.03 20.25
C LYS A 167 3.95 -9.62 21.66
N CYS A 168 3.36 -8.95 22.66
CA CYS A 168 3.28 -9.49 24.02
C CYS A 168 2.38 -10.74 24.06
N LEU A 169 1.25 -10.75 23.36
CA LEU A 169 0.35 -11.92 23.25
C LEU A 169 1.03 -13.09 22.54
N ASP A 170 1.76 -12.84 21.45
CA ASP A 170 2.50 -13.87 20.72
C ASP A 170 3.64 -14.45 21.58
N SER A 171 4.28 -13.62 22.41
CA SER A 171 5.27 -14.10 23.39
C SER A 171 4.60 -14.97 24.46
N ILE A 172 3.37 -14.64 24.88
CA ILE A 172 2.61 -15.44 25.84
C ILE A 172 2.23 -16.81 25.24
N GLU A 173 1.77 -16.85 23.98
CA GLU A 173 1.44 -18.11 23.31
C GLU A 173 2.69 -18.99 23.09
N ASN A 174 3.75 -18.43 22.52
CA ASN A 174 4.95 -19.22 22.18
C ASN A 174 5.73 -19.71 23.42
N ASP A 175 5.87 -18.88 24.46
CA ASP A 175 6.75 -19.22 25.59
C ASP A 175 6.02 -19.96 26.71
N PHE A 176 4.71 -19.76 26.88
CA PHE A 176 3.98 -20.20 28.08
C PHE A 176 2.82 -21.16 27.82
N GLN A 177 2.31 -21.33 26.60
CA GLN A 177 1.15 -22.20 26.34
C GLN A 177 1.41 -23.69 26.67
N ASP A 178 2.65 -24.15 26.50
CA ASP A 178 3.09 -25.52 26.84
C ASP A 178 3.63 -25.66 28.27
N LYS A 179 4.12 -24.56 28.87
CA LYS A 179 4.81 -24.57 30.17
C LYS A 179 3.94 -24.13 31.35
N THR A 180 2.68 -23.76 31.11
CA THR A 180 1.80 -23.26 32.18
C THR A 180 1.33 -24.41 33.08
N PRO A 181 1.67 -24.41 34.38
CA PRO A 181 1.36 -25.52 35.29
C PRO A 181 -0.11 -25.57 35.73
N SER A 182 -0.85 -24.46 35.63
CA SER A 182 -2.26 -24.40 36.04
C SER A 182 -3.22 -24.51 34.84
N SER A 183 -4.16 -25.45 34.91
CA SER A 183 -5.20 -25.62 33.88
C SER A 183 -6.15 -24.42 33.79
N THR A 184 -6.40 -23.72 34.90
CA THR A 184 -7.27 -22.53 34.94
C THR A 184 -6.67 -21.34 34.19
N LEU A 185 -5.39 -21.00 34.43
CA LEU A 185 -4.73 -19.92 33.68
C LEU A 185 -4.60 -20.25 32.19
N LYS A 186 -4.31 -21.52 31.87
CA LYS A 186 -4.26 -21.98 30.47
C LYS A 186 -5.60 -21.78 29.76
N LYS A 187 -6.71 -22.23 30.37
CA LYS A 187 -8.07 -22.02 29.83
C LYS A 187 -8.44 -20.54 29.70
N MET A 188 -8.04 -19.72 30.68
CA MET A 188 -8.26 -18.27 30.61
C MET A 188 -7.52 -17.64 29.43
N LEU A 189 -6.24 -17.99 29.23
CA LEU A 189 -5.44 -17.50 28.10
C LEU A 189 -6.02 -17.96 26.75
N GLU A 190 -6.37 -19.24 26.63
CA GLU A 190 -6.99 -19.80 25.42
C GLU A 190 -8.30 -19.11 25.05
N SER A 191 -9.09 -18.67 26.04
CA SER A 191 -10.32 -17.90 25.81
C SER A 191 -10.06 -16.41 25.54
N LYS A 192 -9.13 -15.78 26.27
CA LYS A 192 -8.97 -14.32 26.27
C LYS A 192 -8.05 -13.79 25.17
N ILE A 193 -7.06 -14.56 24.72
CA ILE A 193 -6.18 -14.11 23.63
C ILE A 193 -6.97 -13.91 22.32
N PRO A 194 -7.86 -14.82 21.89
CA PRO A 194 -8.72 -14.59 20.72
C PRO A 194 -9.67 -13.40 20.89
N GLU A 195 -10.25 -13.21 22.08
CA GLU A 195 -11.09 -12.05 22.38
C GLU A 195 -10.34 -10.72 22.22
N ILE A 196 -9.09 -10.65 22.70
CA ILE A 196 -8.25 -9.46 22.57
C ILE A 196 -7.86 -9.22 21.10
N ARG A 197 -7.47 -10.27 20.35
CA ARG A 197 -7.19 -10.15 18.91
C ARG A 197 -8.41 -9.62 18.14
N SER A 198 -9.60 -10.14 18.41
CA SER A 198 -10.85 -9.65 17.80
C SER A 198 -11.19 -8.21 18.23
N HIS A 199 -10.89 -7.82 19.48
CA HIS A 199 -11.05 -6.43 19.91
C HIS A 199 -10.12 -5.48 19.17
N ILE A 200 -8.85 -5.86 19.00
CA ILE A 200 -7.85 -5.11 18.24
C ILE A 200 -8.28 -4.98 16.77
N GLU A 201 -8.68 -6.09 16.13
CA GLU A 201 -9.20 -6.10 14.74
C GLU A 201 -10.37 -5.12 14.57
N ARG A 202 -11.36 -5.14 15.48
CA ARG A 202 -12.52 -4.22 15.41
C ARG A 202 -12.12 -2.77 15.58
N LYS A 203 -11.22 -2.47 16.52
CA LYS A 203 -10.78 -1.10 16.79
C LYS A 203 -10.01 -0.52 15.60
N ILE A 204 -9.13 -1.32 14.99
CA ILE A 204 -8.37 -0.92 13.80
C ILE A 204 -9.27 -0.81 12.57
N SER A 205 -10.23 -1.73 12.39
CA SER A 205 -11.21 -1.63 11.32
C SER A 205 -12.01 -0.33 11.43
N LYS A 206 -12.34 0.11 12.65
CA LYS A 206 -12.96 1.42 12.89
C LYS A 206 -12.02 2.58 12.55
N GLU A 207 -10.78 2.57 13.05
CA GLU A 207 -9.78 3.60 12.73
C GLU A 207 -9.55 3.72 11.22
N PHE A 208 -9.52 2.59 10.51
CA PHE A 208 -9.44 2.55 9.05
C PHE A 208 -10.72 3.08 8.37
N GLY A 209 -11.90 2.75 8.88
CA GLY A 209 -13.18 3.30 8.40
C GLY A 209 -13.25 4.82 8.55
N ASP A 210 -12.79 5.36 9.68
CA ASP A 210 -12.71 6.80 9.93
C ASP A 210 -11.71 7.46 8.96
N TRP A 211 -10.54 6.82 8.75
CA TRP A 211 -9.56 7.25 7.75
C TRP A 211 -10.12 7.26 6.33
N LEU A 212 -10.94 6.26 5.95
CA LEU A 212 -11.59 6.23 4.64
C LEU A 212 -12.52 7.43 4.40
N VAL A 213 -13.15 7.97 5.45
CA VAL A 213 -13.98 9.19 5.35
C VAL A 213 -13.11 10.43 5.23
N GLU A 214 -12.06 10.54 6.06
CA GLU A 214 -11.12 11.66 6.05
C GLU A 214 -10.39 11.77 4.71
N ILE A 215 -9.85 10.66 4.21
CA ILE A 215 -9.08 10.64 2.97
C ILE A 215 -9.93 11.08 1.77
N ARG A 216 -11.24 10.85 1.78
CA ARG A 216 -12.15 11.31 0.72
C ARG A 216 -12.21 12.83 0.64
N VAL A 217 -12.24 13.53 1.79
CA VAL A 217 -12.24 15.00 1.86
C VAL A 217 -10.88 15.56 1.48
N VAL A 218 -9.80 14.95 2.00
CA VAL A 218 -8.43 15.32 1.69
C VAL A 218 -8.13 15.15 0.20
N SER A 219 -8.60 14.05 -0.42
CA SER A 219 -8.47 13.80 -1.86
C SER A 219 -8.99 14.99 -2.68
N ARG A 220 -10.19 15.50 -2.37
CA ARG A 220 -10.75 16.66 -3.08
C ARG A 220 -9.79 17.86 -3.09
N ASN A 221 -9.26 18.20 -1.91
CA ASN A 221 -8.37 19.34 -1.75
C ASN A 221 -7.03 19.11 -2.46
N LEU A 222 -6.49 17.88 -2.37
CA LEU A 222 -5.26 17.49 -3.08
C LEU A 222 -5.43 17.62 -4.59
N GLY A 223 -6.55 17.15 -5.14
CA GLY A 223 -6.83 17.27 -6.57
C GLY A 223 -6.97 18.71 -7.01
N GLN A 224 -7.65 19.55 -6.22
CA GLN A 224 -7.77 20.98 -6.52
C GLN A 224 -6.39 21.69 -6.50
N LEU A 225 -5.55 21.39 -5.50
CA LEU A 225 -4.19 21.93 -5.41
C LEU A 225 -3.31 21.45 -6.57
N ALA A 226 -3.37 20.16 -6.91
CA ALA A 226 -2.59 19.59 -8.00
C ALA A 226 -2.99 20.18 -9.37
N ILE A 227 -4.29 20.35 -9.62
CA ILE A 227 -4.79 21.02 -10.82
C ILE A 227 -4.40 22.50 -10.82
N GLY A 228 -4.45 23.18 -9.67
CA GLY A 228 -3.98 24.57 -9.52
C GLY A 228 -2.48 24.73 -9.78
N GLN A 229 -1.65 23.75 -9.40
CA GLN A 229 -0.24 23.74 -9.75
C GLN A 229 -0.02 23.53 -11.26
N ALA A 230 -0.86 22.70 -11.89
CA ALA A 230 -0.82 22.52 -13.34
C ALA A 230 -1.25 23.80 -14.08
N SER A 231 -2.25 24.54 -13.59
CA SER A 231 -2.67 25.82 -14.17
C SER A 231 -1.59 26.90 -14.01
N ALA A 232 -1.00 27.05 -12.82
CA ALA A 232 0.09 28.00 -12.59
C ALA A 232 1.34 27.68 -13.45
N ALA A 233 1.63 26.38 -13.65
CA ALA A 233 2.71 25.96 -14.55
C ALA A 233 2.40 26.27 -16.01
N ARG A 234 1.14 26.13 -16.44
CA ARG A 234 0.69 26.52 -17.79
C ARG A 234 0.81 28.03 -18.00
N GLN A 235 0.34 28.85 -17.06
CA GLN A 235 0.42 30.31 -17.14
C GLN A 235 1.87 30.78 -17.31
N ARG A 236 2.79 30.26 -16.48
CA ARG A 236 4.23 30.55 -16.63
C ARG A 236 4.78 30.18 -18.01
N ALA A 237 4.35 29.05 -18.59
CA ALA A 237 4.78 28.64 -19.92
C ALA A 237 4.19 29.52 -21.04
N GLU A 238 2.95 30.01 -20.88
CA GLU A 238 2.32 30.95 -21.81
C GLU A 238 2.97 32.34 -21.74
N ASP A 239 3.32 32.82 -20.55
CA ASP A 239 4.04 34.08 -20.35
C ASP A 239 5.43 34.04 -21.01
N LEU A 240 6.17 32.94 -20.83
CA LEU A 240 7.47 32.73 -21.48
C LEU A 240 7.34 32.71 -23.01
N ARG A 241 6.32 32.02 -23.56
CA ARG A 241 6.05 32.02 -25.00
C ARG A 241 5.70 33.41 -25.53
N THR A 242 4.97 34.19 -24.75
CA THR A 242 4.59 35.56 -25.13
C THR A 242 5.81 36.48 -25.14
N LYS A 243 6.66 36.39 -24.11
CA LYS A 243 7.95 37.10 -24.06
C LYS A 243 8.86 36.71 -25.23
N GLN A 244 8.94 35.42 -25.55
CA GLN A 244 9.70 34.94 -26.71
C GLN A 244 9.20 35.54 -28.03
N ARG A 245 7.88 35.58 -28.25
CA ARG A 245 7.30 36.20 -29.46
C ARG A 245 7.61 37.70 -29.53
N GLN A 246 7.52 38.41 -28.41
CA GLN A 246 7.86 39.83 -28.35
C GLN A 246 9.33 40.07 -28.70
N ALA A 247 10.24 39.22 -28.20
CA ALA A 247 11.66 39.29 -28.54
C ALA A 247 11.92 39.00 -30.03
N GLU A 248 11.25 38.00 -30.60
CA GLU A 248 11.32 37.69 -32.04
C GLU A 248 10.79 38.84 -32.91
N GLU A 249 9.70 39.51 -32.49
CA GLU A 249 9.13 40.66 -33.20
C GLU A 249 10.04 41.90 -33.11
N GLN A 250 10.63 42.17 -31.95
CA GLN A 250 11.57 43.28 -31.77
C GLN A 250 12.88 43.05 -32.55
N SER A 251 13.37 41.80 -32.59
CA SER A 251 14.52 41.40 -33.40
C SER A 251 14.29 41.62 -34.90
N ARG A 252 13.04 41.51 -35.38
CA ARG A 252 12.69 41.78 -36.79
C ARG A 252 12.67 43.27 -37.17
N LEU A 253 12.42 44.17 -36.21
CA LEU A 253 12.39 45.62 -36.46
C LEU A 253 13.79 46.26 -36.38
N SER A 254 14.73 45.62 -35.68
CA SER A 254 16.13 46.06 -35.63
C SER A 254 16.94 45.43 -36.77
N LEU A 255 17.10 46.17 -37.88
CA LEU A 255 18.00 45.85 -39.00
C LEU A 255 19.50 46.02 -38.64
N ARG A 256 19.89 45.62 -37.42
CA ARG A 256 21.29 45.55 -37.01
C ARG A 256 21.47 44.28 -36.20
N ASP A 257 22.36 43.42 -36.70
CA ASP A 257 22.80 42.18 -36.06
C ASP A 257 22.89 42.34 -34.54
N CYS A 258 21.97 41.69 -33.82
CA CYS A 258 22.16 41.44 -32.41
C CYS A 258 22.44 39.95 -32.23
N VAL A 259 23.72 39.64 -32.07
CA VAL A 259 24.18 38.47 -31.31
C VAL A 259 23.66 38.67 -29.88
N TYR A 260 22.67 37.89 -29.47
CA TYR A 260 22.33 37.82 -28.06
C TYR A 260 22.88 36.53 -27.48
N ALA A 261 23.88 36.72 -26.60
CA ALA A 261 24.13 35.83 -25.49
C ALA A 261 22.84 35.69 -24.69
N LEU A 262 22.52 34.46 -24.30
CA LEU A 262 21.55 34.17 -23.27
C LEU A 262 22.13 34.74 -21.96
N GLU A 263 21.74 35.97 -21.61
CA GLU A 263 21.82 36.41 -20.22
C GLU A 263 20.54 35.91 -19.55
N ASP A 264 20.71 34.84 -18.77
CA ASP A 264 19.76 34.40 -17.76
C ASP A 264 19.68 35.52 -16.72
N ASP A 265 18.78 36.48 -16.93
CA ASP A 265 18.31 37.36 -15.86
C ASP A 265 17.38 36.53 -14.96
N GLU A 266 17.99 35.70 -14.11
CA GLU A 266 17.42 35.29 -12.85
C GLU A 266 17.25 36.55 -11.99
N GLU A 267 16.05 37.15 -12.03
CA GLU A 267 15.65 38.15 -11.04
C GLU A 267 15.60 37.48 -9.66
N GLU A 268 16.72 37.66 -8.97
CA GLU A 268 17.02 37.43 -7.58
C GLU A 268 16.05 38.24 -6.69
N GLU A 269 14.85 37.73 -6.42
CA GLU A 269 14.12 38.09 -5.20
C GLU A 269 14.59 37.18 -4.05
N GLY A 270 15.51 37.73 -3.27
CA GLY A 270 16.16 37.06 -2.17
C GLY A 270 15.21 36.54 -1.10
N LEU A 271 15.41 35.27 -0.75
CA LEU A 271 15.40 34.79 0.64
C LEU A 271 16.39 33.62 0.72
N GLY A 272 17.60 33.94 1.18
CA GLY A 272 18.73 33.03 1.24
C GLY A 272 18.58 31.86 2.22
N GLY A 273 19.27 30.77 1.90
CA GLY A 273 19.45 29.63 2.81
C GLY A 273 20.08 28.40 2.14
N TYR A 274 21.38 28.50 1.83
CA TYR A 274 22.40 27.44 1.72
C TYR A 274 22.01 26.01 1.22
N GLU A 275 22.61 25.66 0.09
CA GLU A 275 23.25 24.37 -0.26
C GLU A 275 22.61 23.07 0.25
N ASN A 276 21.93 22.35 -0.66
CA ASN A 276 22.24 20.94 -0.91
C ASN A 276 21.77 20.52 -2.31
N GLU A 277 22.71 20.46 -3.26
CA GLU A 277 22.51 19.81 -4.56
C GLU A 277 22.40 18.30 -4.36
N GLY A 278 21.17 17.83 -4.20
CA GLY A 278 20.80 16.43 -4.32
C GLY A 278 19.67 16.32 -5.33
N TYR A 279 19.91 15.59 -6.42
CA TYR A 279 18.92 15.18 -7.43
C TYR A 279 17.53 14.90 -6.80
N SER A 280 16.64 15.89 -6.87
CA SER A 280 15.37 15.86 -6.16
C SER A 280 14.28 15.26 -7.04
N TYR A 281 14.15 13.93 -7.00
CA TYR A 281 12.85 13.27 -7.13
C TYR A 281 11.99 13.70 -5.92
N GLY A 282 11.50 14.94 -5.90
CA GLY A 282 11.06 15.50 -4.61
C GLY A 282 10.12 16.69 -4.63
N ASN A 283 9.49 17.05 -5.75
CA ASN A 283 8.40 18.05 -5.69
C ASN A 283 7.09 17.49 -5.08
N ASN A 284 7.07 16.23 -4.66
CA ASN A 284 5.94 15.59 -3.97
C ASN A 284 5.87 15.89 -2.46
N SER A 285 6.80 16.67 -1.90
CA SER A 285 6.81 16.98 -0.46
C SER A 285 5.72 17.99 -0.03
N VAL A 286 5.06 18.68 -0.96
CA VAL A 286 4.05 19.72 -0.64
C VAL A 286 2.65 19.14 -0.37
N LEU A 287 2.40 17.87 -0.71
CA LEU A 287 1.10 17.20 -0.57
C LEU A 287 1.10 16.14 0.54
N GLY A 288 1.79 16.42 1.65
CA GLY A 288 1.93 15.49 2.77
C GLY A 288 0.65 15.30 3.57
N PHE A 289 -0.24 14.40 3.14
CA PHE A 289 -1.32 13.87 3.98
C PHE A 289 -0.87 12.59 4.71
N ASP A 290 -1.49 12.32 5.85
CA ASP A 290 -1.09 11.22 6.72
C ASP A 290 -1.67 9.86 6.25
N LEU A 291 -0.76 8.93 5.95
CA LEU A 291 -1.06 7.54 5.61
C LEU A 291 -0.77 6.59 6.78
N THR A 292 -0.32 7.11 7.93
CA THR A 292 0.00 6.32 9.12
C THR A 292 -1.16 5.46 9.59
N PRO A 293 -2.43 5.92 9.63
CA PRO A 293 -3.56 5.08 10.03
C PRO A 293 -3.74 3.86 9.10
N LEU A 294 -3.57 4.06 7.79
CA LEU A 294 -3.65 2.99 6.79
C LEU A 294 -2.52 1.97 6.98
N TYR A 295 -1.27 2.42 7.09
CA TYR A 295 -0.13 1.51 7.23
C TYR A 295 -0.11 0.79 8.57
N ARG A 296 -0.52 1.46 9.64
CA ARG A 296 -0.72 0.83 10.94
C ARG A 296 -1.80 -0.24 10.85
N ALA A 297 -2.92 0.03 10.19
CA ALA A 297 -3.96 -0.98 9.97
C ALA A 297 -3.43 -2.16 9.15
N TYR A 298 -2.75 -1.91 8.04
CA TYR A 298 -2.17 -2.95 7.18
C TYR A 298 -1.17 -3.83 7.94
N HIS A 299 -0.22 -3.21 8.64
CA HIS A 299 0.82 -3.91 9.40
C HIS A 299 0.24 -4.78 10.54
N ILE A 300 -0.83 -4.31 11.19
CA ILE A 300 -1.47 -5.11 12.24
C ILE A 300 -2.26 -6.28 11.65
N HIS A 301 -2.95 -6.09 10.51
CA HIS A 301 -3.59 -7.22 9.82
C HIS A 301 -2.58 -8.24 9.30
N GLN A 302 -1.39 -7.80 8.89
CA GLN A 302 -0.28 -8.68 8.55
C GLN A 302 0.19 -9.50 9.77
N THR A 303 0.31 -8.85 10.93
CA THR A 303 0.67 -9.52 12.21
C THR A 303 -0.39 -10.55 12.64
N LEU A 304 -1.67 -10.30 12.33
CA LEU A 304 -2.78 -11.22 12.61
C LEU A 304 -2.93 -12.35 11.57
N GLY A 305 -2.15 -12.36 10.48
CA GLY A 305 -2.29 -13.33 9.39
C GLY A 305 -3.53 -13.12 8.51
N LEU A 306 -4.13 -11.93 8.53
CA LEU A 306 -5.34 -11.56 7.78
C LEU A 306 -5.03 -10.60 6.61
N GLU A 307 -3.83 -10.68 6.05
CA GLU A 307 -3.32 -9.75 5.04
C GLU A 307 -4.20 -9.68 3.79
N ASP A 308 -4.50 -10.84 3.17
CA ASP A 308 -5.26 -10.90 1.92
C ASP A 308 -6.69 -10.38 2.08
N ARG A 309 -7.31 -10.65 3.24
CA ARG A 309 -8.64 -10.15 3.58
C ARG A 309 -8.63 -8.62 3.69
N PHE A 310 -7.59 -8.04 4.26
CA PHE A 310 -7.47 -6.59 4.37
C PHE A 310 -7.20 -5.94 3.00
N LYS A 311 -6.37 -6.53 2.13
CA LYS A 311 -6.15 -6.05 0.76
C LYS A 311 -7.46 -5.99 -0.03
N GLN A 312 -8.23 -7.08 0.00
CA GLN A 312 -9.55 -7.13 -0.64
C GLN A 312 -10.51 -6.10 -0.04
N TYR A 313 -10.54 -5.98 1.29
CA TYR A 313 -11.39 -5.00 1.97
C TYR A 313 -11.01 -3.56 1.60
N TYR A 314 -9.73 -3.23 1.54
CA TYR A 314 -9.24 -1.93 1.08
C TYR A 314 -9.69 -1.65 -0.35
N PHE A 315 -9.40 -2.57 -1.28
CA PHE A 315 -9.71 -2.41 -2.70
C PHE A 315 -11.21 -2.22 -2.96
N GLU A 316 -12.06 -3.07 -2.36
CA GLU A 316 -13.52 -2.98 -2.54
C GLU A 316 -14.08 -1.66 -1.97
N ASN A 317 -13.62 -1.20 -0.81
CA ASN A 317 -14.07 0.09 -0.26
C ASN A 317 -13.63 1.27 -1.14
N ARG A 318 -12.38 1.28 -1.62
CA ARG A 318 -11.88 2.34 -2.51
C ARG A 318 -12.60 2.35 -3.85
N LYS A 319 -12.89 1.18 -4.41
CA LYS A 319 -13.72 1.02 -5.62
C LYS A 319 -15.15 1.53 -5.41
N LEU A 320 -15.77 1.24 -4.27
CA LEU A 320 -17.09 1.76 -3.91
C LEU A 320 -17.08 3.28 -3.75
N GLN A 321 -16.05 3.84 -3.11
CA GLN A 321 -15.89 5.30 -2.98
C GLN A 321 -15.78 5.97 -4.35
N LEU A 322 -14.93 5.44 -5.23
CA LEU A 322 -14.79 5.94 -6.60
C LEU A 322 -16.11 5.86 -7.37
N THR A 323 -16.83 4.74 -7.27
CA THR A 323 -18.13 4.55 -7.94
C THR A 323 -19.20 5.51 -7.38
N SER A 324 -19.17 5.79 -6.07
CA SER A 324 -20.04 6.78 -5.43
C SER A 324 -19.70 8.21 -5.86
N ASP A 325 -18.40 8.54 -5.98
CA ASP A 325 -17.93 9.86 -6.44
C ASP A 325 -18.36 10.15 -7.89
N PHE A 326 -18.62 9.12 -8.70
CA PHE A 326 -19.18 9.28 -10.06
C PHE A 326 -20.66 9.62 -10.13
N GLN A 327 -21.41 9.51 -9.04
CA GLN A 327 -22.82 9.89 -9.01
C GLN A 327 -22.93 11.40 -8.92
N VAL A 328 -22.83 12.09 -10.06
CA VAL A 328 -23.09 13.52 -10.15
C VAL A 328 -24.52 13.77 -9.66
N SER A 329 -24.68 14.51 -8.57
CA SER A 329 -25.99 14.88 -8.04
C SER A 329 -26.73 15.73 -9.07
N SER A 330 -27.88 15.25 -9.53
CA SER A 330 -28.73 15.96 -10.52
C SER A 330 -29.29 17.29 -10.01
N MET A 331 -29.07 17.63 -8.73
CA MET A 331 -29.53 18.85 -8.09
C MET A 331 -28.68 20.08 -8.42
N THR A 332 -27.41 19.91 -8.78
CA THR A 332 -26.49 21.02 -9.10
C THR A 332 -26.15 21.02 -10.58
N PRO A 333 -26.21 22.16 -11.29
CA PRO A 333 -25.72 22.27 -12.66
C PRO A 333 -24.29 21.73 -12.79
N PHE A 334 -24.02 20.96 -13.83
CA PHE A 334 -22.68 20.39 -14.07
C PHE A 334 -21.61 21.49 -14.17
N LEU A 335 -21.96 22.65 -14.72
CA LEU A 335 -21.06 23.80 -14.84
C LEU A 335 -20.55 24.32 -13.48
N GLU A 336 -21.32 24.20 -12.40
CA GLU A 336 -20.87 24.66 -11.08
C GLU A 336 -20.10 23.56 -10.33
N SER A 337 -20.42 22.29 -10.62
CA SER A 337 -19.87 21.14 -9.91
C SER A 337 -18.65 20.51 -10.59
N HIS A 338 -18.38 20.79 -11.87
CA HIS A 338 -17.32 20.13 -12.66
C HIS A 338 -15.94 20.21 -12.00
N GLN A 339 -15.59 21.37 -11.42
CA GLN A 339 -14.28 21.54 -10.78
C GLN A 339 -14.11 20.59 -9.59
N THR A 340 -15.13 20.51 -8.74
CA THR A 340 -15.13 19.62 -7.57
C THR A 340 -15.16 18.15 -7.96
N PHE A 341 -15.90 17.81 -9.02
CA PHE A 341 -16.01 16.46 -9.56
C PHE A 341 -14.65 15.95 -10.07
N PHE A 342 -14.00 16.73 -10.94
CA PHE A 342 -12.69 16.37 -11.49
C PHE A 342 -11.56 16.46 -10.46
N ALA A 343 -11.63 17.42 -9.52
CA ALA A 343 -10.68 17.48 -8.40
C ALA A 343 -10.79 16.25 -7.49
N GLN A 344 -12.00 15.77 -7.19
CA GLN A 344 -12.19 14.56 -6.41
C GLN A 344 -11.52 13.35 -7.06
N ILE A 345 -11.73 13.18 -8.38
CA ILE A 345 -11.14 12.08 -9.14
C ILE A 345 -9.60 12.20 -9.20
N ALA A 346 -9.09 13.41 -9.49
CA ALA A 346 -7.64 13.66 -9.49
C ALA A 346 -7.02 13.28 -8.14
N GLY A 347 -7.64 13.75 -7.05
CA GLY A 347 -7.23 13.45 -5.68
C GLY A 347 -7.21 11.96 -5.37
N PHE A 348 -8.25 11.23 -5.76
CA PHE A 348 -8.33 9.79 -5.56
C PHE A 348 -7.12 9.08 -6.18
N PHE A 349 -6.81 9.37 -7.45
CA PHE A 349 -5.69 8.72 -8.14
C PHE A 349 -4.32 9.19 -7.64
N ILE A 350 -4.17 10.44 -7.19
CA ILE A 350 -2.94 10.91 -6.52
C ILE A 350 -2.70 10.14 -5.22
N VAL A 351 -3.76 9.88 -4.45
CA VAL A 351 -3.69 9.07 -3.22
C VAL A 351 -3.32 7.62 -3.53
N GLU A 352 -4.00 6.99 -4.50
CA GLU A 352 -3.70 5.60 -4.89
C GLU A 352 -2.28 5.46 -5.43
N ASP A 353 -1.79 6.40 -6.23
CA ASP A 353 -0.43 6.41 -6.76
C ASP A 353 0.62 6.55 -5.65
N ARG A 354 0.34 7.35 -4.62
CA ARG A 354 1.19 7.42 -3.42
C ARG A 354 1.19 6.08 -2.68
N ILE A 355 0.01 5.48 -2.45
CA ILE A 355 -0.14 4.20 -1.77
C ILE A 355 0.51 3.07 -2.56
N LEU A 356 0.43 3.08 -3.89
CA LEU A 356 1.11 2.12 -4.76
C LEU A 356 2.63 2.17 -4.58
N ARG A 357 3.21 3.37 -4.46
CA ARG A 357 4.66 3.54 -4.25
C ARG A 357 5.14 3.18 -2.85
N THR A 358 4.32 3.39 -1.83
CA THR A 358 4.76 3.34 -0.42
C THR A 358 4.10 2.24 0.41
N GLY A 359 3.05 1.61 -0.10
CA GLY A 359 2.21 0.63 0.61
C GLY A 359 2.70 -0.81 0.60
N GLY A 360 3.93 -1.08 0.16
CA GLY A 360 4.58 -2.39 0.33
C GLY A 360 3.83 -3.59 -0.26
N GLY A 361 3.01 -3.39 -1.31
CA GLY A 361 2.18 -4.44 -1.92
C GLY A 361 0.73 -4.52 -1.42
N LEU A 362 0.23 -3.48 -0.74
CA LEU A 362 -1.20 -3.35 -0.38
C LEU A 362 -2.13 -3.36 -1.60
N ILE A 363 -1.72 -2.68 -2.68
CA ILE A 363 -2.43 -2.63 -3.96
C ILE A 363 -1.46 -2.92 -5.11
N SER A 364 -1.91 -3.66 -6.11
CA SER A 364 -1.13 -3.94 -7.31
C SER A 364 -1.29 -2.84 -8.36
N LYS A 365 -0.28 -2.68 -9.22
CA LYS A 365 -0.33 -1.73 -10.34
C LYS A 365 -1.53 -2.02 -11.27
N THR A 366 -1.80 -3.29 -11.53
CA THR A 366 -2.91 -3.76 -12.36
C THR A 366 -4.28 -3.38 -11.80
N GLU A 367 -4.45 -3.43 -10.48
CA GLU A 367 -5.70 -3.00 -9.82
C GLU A 367 -5.95 -1.50 -9.99
N VAL A 368 -4.91 -0.68 -9.82
CA VAL A 368 -4.99 0.77 -10.02
C VAL A 368 -5.26 1.11 -11.49
N GLU A 369 -4.61 0.41 -12.43
CA GLU A 369 -4.86 0.56 -13.88
C GLU A 369 -6.31 0.21 -14.24
N ASN A 370 -6.87 -0.88 -13.71
CA ASN A 370 -8.28 -1.26 -13.92
C ASN A 370 -9.27 -0.21 -13.35
N LEU A 371 -8.97 0.35 -12.17
CA LEU A 371 -9.77 1.43 -11.60
C LEU A 371 -9.69 2.69 -12.48
N TRP A 372 -8.52 3.01 -13.02
CA TRP A 372 -8.31 4.14 -13.92
C TRP A 372 -9.08 3.97 -15.24
N GLU A 373 -9.02 2.80 -15.87
CA GLU A 373 -9.78 2.53 -17.11
C GLU A 373 -11.28 2.70 -16.91
N THR A 374 -11.81 2.17 -15.79
CA THR A 374 -13.23 2.32 -15.43
C THR A 374 -13.59 3.79 -15.20
N ALA A 375 -12.71 4.53 -14.50
CA ALA A 375 -12.90 5.95 -14.21
C ALA A 375 -12.90 6.81 -15.48
N VAL A 376 -11.91 6.62 -16.35
CA VAL A 376 -11.80 7.34 -17.62
C VAL A 376 -13.01 7.07 -18.51
N SER A 377 -13.41 5.81 -18.66
CA SER A 377 -14.60 5.45 -19.43
C SER A 377 -15.84 6.17 -18.92
N LYS A 378 -16.03 6.23 -17.59
CA LYS A 378 -17.16 6.93 -16.98
C LYS A 378 -17.08 8.44 -17.16
N MET A 379 -15.91 9.05 -16.98
CA MET A 379 -15.68 10.47 -17.21
C MET A 379 -15.95 10.86 -18.66
N CYS A 380 -15.47 10.05 -19.63
CA CYS A 380 -15.73 10.24 -21.05
C CYS A 380 -17.24 10.22 -21.33
N SER A 381 -17.97 9.23 -20.81
CA SER A 381 -19.42 9.15 -20.97
C SER A 381 -20.16 10.36 -20.38
N VAL A 382 -19.76 10.84 -19.20
CA VAL A 382 -20.35 12.05 -18.58
C VAL A 382 -20.05 13.28 -19.43
N LEU A 383 -18.81 13.45 -19.89
CA LEU A 383 -18.42 14.57 -20.74
C LEU A 383 -19.16 14.57 -22.08
N GLU A 384 -19.29 13.42 -22.74
CA GLU A 384 -20.05 13.28 -23.99
C GLU A 384 -21.53 13.66 -23.82
N ASP A 385 -22.20 13.19 -22.75
CA ASP A 385 -23.58 13.58 -22.46
C ASP A 385 -23.71 15.08 -22.14
N GLN A 386 -22.86 15.63 -21.27
CA GLN A 386 -22.93 17.04 -20.88
C GLN A 386 -22.61 17.98 -22.04
N PHE A 387 -21.58 17.68 -22.83
CA PHE A 387 -21.24 18.47 -24.01
C PHE A 387 -22.33 18.39 -25.09
N SER A 388 -23.07 17.28 -25.21
CA SER A 388 -24.21 17.20 -26.14
C SER A 388 -25.36 18.16 -25.79
N ARG A 389 -25.57 18.44 -24.50
CA ARG A 389 -26.69 19.28 -24.00
C ARG A 389 -26.37 20.77 -23.97
N MET A 390 -25.11 21.14 -23.79
CA MET A 390 -24.69 22.54 -23.70
C MET A 390 -24.86 23.31 -25.01
N GLN A 391 -25.26 24.58 -24.91
CA GLN A 391 -25.59 25.47 -26.03
C GLN A 391 -24.74 26.75 -26.07
N THR A 392 -23.78 26.91 -25.17
CA THR A 392 -22.96 28.13 -25.05
C THR A 392 -21.49 27.79 -25.22
N ALA A 393 -20.80 28.44 -26.15
CA ALA A 393 -19.38 28.18 -26.44
C ALA A 393 -18.48 28.37 -25.20
N ASN A 394 -18.71 29.43 -24.42
CA ASN A 394 -17.92 29.74 -23.21
C ASN A 394 -17.99 28.63 -22.15
N HIS A 395 -19.15 27.99 -21.99
CA HIS A 395 -19.30 26.88 -21.04
C HIS A 395 -18.51 25.64 -21.48
N LEU A 396 -18.48 25.34 -22.78
CA LEU A 396 -17.67 24.25 -23.33
C LEU A 396 -16.18 24.52 -23.13
N LEU A 397 -15.74 25.76 -23.39
CA LEU A 397 -14.34 26.16 -23.22
C LEU A 397 -13.90 26.01 -21.75
N LEU A 398 -14.68 26.53 -20.80
CA LEU A 398 -14.35 26.45 -19.37
C LEU A 398 -14.14 25.00 -18.88
N ILE A 399 -15.05 24.09 -19.27
CA ILE A 399 -14.95 22.68 -18.88
C ILE A 399 -13.79 21.99 -19.60
N LYS A 400 -13.60 22.28 -20.89
CA LYS A 400 -12.49 21.77 -21.69
C LYS A 400 -11.14 22.18 -21.09
N ASP A 401 -11.02 23.42 -20.63
CA ASP A 401 -9.81 23.94 -19.99
C ASP A 401 -9.52 23.17 -18.71
N TYR A 402 -10.52 23.00 -17.85
CA TYR A 402 -10.36 22.25 -16.61
C TYR A 402 -10.02 20.77 -16.84
N VAL A 403 -10.66 20.11 -17.82
CA VAL A 403 -10.35 18.71 -18.19
C VAL A 403 -8.95 18.60 -18.80
N SER A 404 -8.49 19.60 -19.56
CA SER A 404 -7.12 19.61 -20.08
C SER A 404 -6.09 19.71 -18.95
N LEU A 405 -6.36 20.55 -17.93
CA LEU A 405 -5.52 20.68 -16.75
C LEU A 405 -5.49 19.38 -15.92
N LEU A 406 -6.65 18.71 -15.78
CA LEU A 406 -6.74 17.38 -15.19
C LEU A 406 -5.86 16.37 -15.95
N GLY A 407 -5.93 16.38 -17.29
CA GLY A 407 -5.13 15.52 -18.15
C GLY A 407 -3.62 15.73 -17.95
N VAL A 408 -3.17 16.98 -17.90
CA VAL A 408 -1.77 17.34 -17.60
C VAL A 408 -1.37 16.89 -16.20
N THR A 409 -2.25 17.08 -15.21
CA THR A 409 -2.00 16.70 -13.82
C THR A 409 -1.79 15.19 -13.68
N LEU A 410 -2.71 14.38 -14.20
CA LEU A 410 -2.66 12.92 -14.07
C LEU A 410 -1.56 12.28 -14.92
N ARG A 411 -1.20 12.89 -16.06
CA ARG A 411 -0.06 12.45 -16.86
C ARG A 411 1.27 12.53 -16.09
N ARG A 412 1.43 13.51 -15.18
CA ARG A 412 2.62 13.60 -14.32
C ARG A 412 2.76 12.42 -13.37
N TYR A 413 1.65 11.78 -13.03
CA TYR A 413 1.60 10.57 -12.19
C TYR A 413 1.62 9.27 -13.01
N GLY A 414 1.84 9.34 -14.33
CA GLY A 414 1.99 8.18 -15.20
C GLY A 414 0.69 7.59 -15.76
N TYR A 415 -0.46 8.27 -15.57
CA TYR A 415 -1.74 7.81 -16.10
C TYR A 415 -1.93 8.16 -17.58
N THR A 416 -2.57 7.25 -18.32
CA THR A 416 -2.92 7.42 -19.74
C THR A 416 -4.19 8.27 -19.88
N VAL A 417 -4.06 9.43 -20.53
CA VAL A 417 -5.16 10.42 -20.66
C VAL A 417 -5.70 10.57 -22.08
N GLY A 418 -5.24 9.75 -23.03
CA GLY A 418 -5.58 9.85 -24.46
C GLY A 418 -7.09 9.87 -24.72
N ALA A 419 -7.84 8.94 -24.11
CA ALA A 419 -9.29 8.86 -24.30
C ALA A 419 -10.04 10.13 -23.87
N LEU A 420 -9.58 10.83 -22.83
CA LEU A 420 -10.18 12.12 -22.42
C LEU A 420 -9.91 13.20 -23.46
N LEU A 421 -8.68 13.27 -23.97
CA LEU A 421 -8.31 14.22 -25.03
C LEU A 421 -9.07 13.95 -26.33
N ASP A 422 -9.34 12.69 -26.65
CA ASP A 422 -10.15 12.30 -27.81
C ASP A 422 -11.61 12.77 -27.67
N VAL A 423 -12.20 12.68 -26.47
CA VAL A 423 -13.55 13.23 -26.23
C VAL A 423 -13.55 14.75 -26.39
N LEU A 424 -12.54 15.45 -25.90
CA LEU A 424 -12.41 16.90 -26.10
C LEU A 424 -12.28 17.27 -27.59
N SER A 425 -11.54 16.47 -28.37
CA SER A 425 -11.33 16.72 -29.80
C SER A 425 -12.60 16.47 -30.63
N LYS A 426 -13.40 15.44 -30.31
CA LYS A 426 -14.70 15.16 -30.96
C LYS A 426 -15.68 16.33 -30.88
N HIS A 427 -15.65 17.11 -29.79
CA HIS A 427 -16.57 18.23 -29.58
C HIS A 427 -16.07 19.55 -30.16
N ARG A 428 -14.93 19.55 -30.86
CA ARG A 428 -14.38 20.74 -31.53
C ARG A 428 -15.35 21.34 -32.53
N ASP A 429 -15.95 20.51 -33.40
CA ASP A 429 -16.88 21.01 -34.41
C ASP A 429 -18.09 21.68 -33.76
N LYS A 430 -18.63 21.07 -32.70
CA LYS A 430 -19.76 21.65 -31.94
C LYS A 430 -19.41 23.01 -31.35
N TYR A 431 -18.23 23.16 -30.73
CA TYR A 431 -17.79 24.44 -30.18
C TYR A 431 -17.75 25.53 -31.27
N HIS A 432 -17.13 25.23 -32.41
CA HIS A 432 -17.01 26.21 -33.51
C HIS A 432 -18.37 26.51 -34.16
N GLU A 433 -19.31 25.55 -34.24
CA GLU A 433 -20.69 25.83 -34.71
C GLU A 433 -21.42 26.81 -33.79
N LEU A 434 -21.26 26.67 -32.47
CA LEU A 434 -21.83 27.61 -31.50
C LEU A 434 -21.19 29.00 -31.65
N LEU A 435 -19.86 29.06 -31.77
CA LEU A 435 -19.12 30.30 -31.94
C LEU A 435 -19.53 31.03 -33.25
N LEU A 436 -19.70 30.28 -34.35
CA LEU A 436 -20.20 30.80 -35.63
C LEU A 436 -21.64 31.34 -35.51
N SER A 437 -22.50 30.66 -34.74
CA SER A 437 -23.87 31.09 -34.49
C SER A 437 -23.94 32.41 -33.72
N ASP A 438 -23.10 32.58 -32.71
CA ASP A 438 -23.01 33.82 -31.93
C ASP A 438 -22.43 34.96 -32.78
N CYS A 439 -21.38 34.70 -33.57
CA CYS A 439 -20.85 35.67 -34.52
C CYS A 439 -21.88 36.11 -35.57
N ARG A 440 -22.74 35.19 -36.05
CA ARG A 440 -23.81 35.51 -36.99
C ARG A 440 -24.79 36.53 -36.42
N LYS A 441 -25.15 36.40 -35.13
CA LYS A 441 -26.01 37.37 -34.44
C LYS A 441 -25.33 38.73 -34.32
N GLN A 442 -24.09 38.75 -33.81
CA GLN A 442 -23.32 39.99 -33.63
C GLN A 442 -23.09 40.73 -34.96
N ILE A 443 -22.76 40.02 -36.05
CA ILE A 443 -22.58 40.62 -37.38
C ILE A 443 -23.90 41.18 -37.90
N SER A 444 -25.02 40.46 -37.71
CA SER A 444 -26.34 40.94 -38.15
C SER A 444 -26.77 42.20 -37.40
N GLU A 445 -26.48 42.28 -36.09
CA GLU A 445 -26.73 43.47 -35.26
C GLU A 445 -25.86 44.64 -35.67
N ALA A 446 -24.57 44.42 -35.92
CA ALA A 446 -23.64 45.46 -36.40
C ALA A 446 -24.07 46.03 -37.76
N LEU A 447 -24.49 45.16 -38.68
CA LEU A 447 -24.98 45.56 -40.00
C LEU A 447 -26.31 46.32 -39.94
N ALA A 448 -27.21 45.96 -39.03
CA ALA A 448 -28.49 46.64 -38.86
C ALA A 448 -28.36 48.03 -38.19
N ALA A 449 -27.31 48.24 -37.41
CA ALA A 449 -27.05 49.51 -36.72
C ALA A 449 -26.40 50.58 -37.61
N ASP A 450 -25.77 50.18 -38.74
CA ASP A 450 -25.07 51.10 -39.62
C ASP A 450 -26.01 51.80 -40.61
N LYS A 451 -25.69 53.06 -40.92
CA LYS A 451 -26.35 53.87 -41.94
C LYS A 451 -25.60 53.89 -43.28
N PHE A 452 -24.41 53.27 -43.33
CA PHE A 452 -23.50 53.26 -44.48
C PHE A 452 -23.07 54.67 -44.89
N GLU A 453 -22.66 55.45 -43.89
CA GLU A 453 -22.02 56.75 -44.06
C GLU A 453 -20.52 56.65 -43.70
N GLN A 454 -19.70 57.55 -44.25
CA GLN A 454 -18.27 57.60 -43.94
C GLN A 454 -18.05 57.88 -42.45
N MET A 455 -17.18 57.09 -41.83
CA MET A 455 -16.88 57.23 -40.41
C MET A 455 -15.95 58.43 -40.15
N LEU A 456 -16.38 59.36 -39.30
CA LEU A 456 -15.58 60.51 -38.87
C LEU A 456 -14.89 60.23 -37.54
N MET A 457 -13.56 60.34 -37.52
CA MET A 457 -12.73 60.15 -36.33
C MET A 457 -12.17 61.49 -35.88
N LYS A 458 -12.43 61.86 -34.61
CA LYS A 458 -12.03 63.16 -34.07
C LYS A 458 -10.67 63.14 -33.36
N LYS A 459 -10.24 61.96 -32.91
CA LYS A 459 -9.04 61.79 -32.08
C LYS A 459 -8.17 60.65 -32.59
N GLU A 460 -6.88 60.73 -32.28
CA GLU A 460 -5.89 59.69 -32.60
C GLU A 460 -6.22 58.33 -31.97
N TYR A 461 -6.76 58.30 -30.75
CA TYR A 461 -7.18 57.05 -30.09
C TYR A 461 -8.26 56.30 -30.90
N GLU A 462 -9.23 57.01 -31.49
CA GLU A 462 -10.27 56.41 -32.33
C GLU A 462 -9.66 55.81 -33.61
N TYR A 463 -8.67 56.48 -34.19
CA TYR A 463 -7.92 55.97 -35.33
C TYR A 463 -7.09 54.74 -34.97
N SER A 464 -6.42 54.75 -33.82
CA SER A 464 -5.66 53.61 -33.32
C SER A 464 -6.56 52.37 -33.13
N MET A 465 -7.73 52.55 -32.52
CA MET A 465 -8.66 51.45 -32.28
C MET A 465 -9.32 50.91 -33.55
N ASN A 466 -9.73 51.78 -34.48
CA ASN A 466 -10.53 51.40 -35.64
C ASN A 466 -9.70 51.08 -36.89
N VAL A 467 -8.48 51.62 -37.02
CA VAL A 467 -7.65 51.53 -38.23
C VAL A 467 -6.35 50.79 -37.96
N LEU A 468 -5.54 51.28 -37.01
CA LEU A 468 -4.21 50.71 -36.74
C LEU A 468 -4.30 49.31 -36.17
N SER A 469 -5.26 49.05 -35.27
CA SER A 469 -5.39 47.73 -34.63
C SER A 469 -5.60 46.60 -35.64
N PHE A 470 -6.23 46.89 -36.79
CA PHE A 470 -6.54 45.91 -37.83
C PHE A 470 -5.61 46.01 -39.06
N GLN A 471 -4.59 46.89 -39.02
CA GLN A 471 -3.69 47.15 -40.15
C GLN A 471 -4.43 47.51 -41.45
N ILE A 472 -5.53 48.26 -41.34
CA ILE A 472 -6.38 48.66 -42.47
C ILE A 472 -5.89 49.96 -43.13
N GLN A 473 -4.80 50.55 -42.62
CA GLN A 473 -4.27 51.83 -43.12
C GLN A 473 -3.93 51.78 -44.61
N THR A 474 -4.21 52.88 -45.30
CA THR A 474 -3.88 53.06 -46.73
C THR A 474 -2.51 53.73 -46.91
N SER A 475 -1.98 54.36 -45.86
CA SER A 475 -0.71 55.08 -45.84
C SER A 475 -0.04 54.97 -44.48
N ASP A 476 1.29 54.99 -44.44
CA ASP A 476 2.09 54.89 -43.21
C ASP A 476 2.19 56.22 -42.43
N ILE A 477 1.53 57.27 -42.92
CA ILE A 477 1.52 58.61 -42.32
C ILE A 477 0.26 58.77 -41.47
N ILE A 478 0.41 59.24 -40.23
CA ILE A 478 -0.70 59.57 -39.33
C ILE A 478 -1.49 60.73 -39.93
N PRO A 479 -2.81 60.58 -40.18
CA PRO A 479 -3.61 61.63 -40.80
C PRO A 479 -3.87 62.79 -39.84
N ALA A 480 -4.18 63.96 -40.40
CA ALA A 480 -4.67 65.10 -39.63
C ALA A 480 -6.12 64.86 -39.17
N PHE A 481 -6.46 65.28 -37.95
CA PHE A 481 -7.80 65.15 -37.37
C PHE A 481 -8.61 66.44 -37.51
N PRO A 482 -9.93 66.35 -37.80
CA PRO A 482 -10.75 65.15 -37.93
C PRO A 482 -10.49 64.37 -39.24
N TYR A 483 -10.31 63.07 -39.12
CA TYR A 483 -10.08 62.17 -40.25
C TYR A 483 -11.40 61.54 -40.70
N VAL A 484 -11.69 61.61 -42.00
CA VAL A 484 -12.84 60.96 -42.61
C VAL A 484 -12.37 59.67 -43.25
N ALA A 485 -12.80 58.53 -42.73
CA ALA A 485 -12.42 57.23 -43.26
C ALA A 485 -13.19 56.91 -44.55
N PRO A 486 -12.57 56.19 -45.50
CA PRO A 486 -13.25 55.75 -46.72
C PRO A 486 -14.27 54.63 -46.49
N PHE A 487 -14.44 54.18 -45.24
CA PHE A 487 -15.35 53.11 -44.83
C PHE A 487 -16.33 53.57 -43.74
N SER A 488 -17.42 52.83 -43.59
CA SER A 488 -18.42 53.02 -42.52
C SER A 488 -18.09 52.22 -41.25
N SER A 489 -18.85 52.43 -40.17
CA SER A 489 -18.62 51.75 -38.88
C SER A 489 -18.76 50.23 -38.95
N THR A 490 -19.49 49.69 -39.95
CA THR A 490 -19.58 48.25 -40.23
C THR A 490 -18.20 47.59 -40.31
N VAL A 491 -17.22 48.22 -40.95
CA VAL A 491 -15.90 47.60 -41.16
C VAL A 491 -15.18 47.32 -39.85
N PRO A 492 -14.87 48.31 -38.99
CA PRO A 492 -14.18 48.05 -37.73
C PRO A 492 -14.99 47.15 -36.79
N ASP A 493 -16.33 47.23 -36.79
CA ASP A 493 -17.17 46.37 -35.94
C ASP A 493 -17.12 44.91 -36.36
N CYS A 494 -17.26 44.62 -37.66
CA CYS A 494 -17.06 43.26 -38.18
C CYS A 494 -15.62 42.77 -37.93
N CYS A 495 -14.62 43.65 -38.05
CA CYS A 495 -13.23 43.27 -37.78
C CYS A 495 -13.00 42.90 -36.31
N ARG A 496 -13.65 43.58 -35.34
CA ARG A 496 -13.61 43.21 -33.92
C ARG A 496 -14.17 41.80 -33.70
N ILE A 497 -15.33 41.52 -34.29
CA ILE A 497 -16.01 40.22 -34.15
C ILE A 497 -15.12 39.11 -34.71
N VAL A 498 -14.54 39.29 -35.91
CA VAL A 498 -13.63 38.31 -36.52
C VAL A 498 -12.36 38.13 -35.70
N ARG A 499 -11.79 39.21 -35.14
CA ARG A 499 -10.62 39.10 -34.24
C ARG A 499 -10.96 38.28 -32.99
N SER A 500 -12.06 38.60 -32.31
CA SER A 500 -12.53 37.84 -31.13
C SER A 500 -12.72 36.36 -31.47
N PHE A 501 -13.34 36.06 -32.62
CA PHE A 501 -13.51 34.68 -33.08
C PHE A 501 -12.17 33.95 -33.25
N ILE A 502 -11.14 34.62 -33.80
CA ILE A 502 -9.80 34.04 -33.96
C ILE A 502 -9.18 33.78 -32.60
N GLU A 503 -9.24 34.74 -31.68
CA GLU A 503 -8.73 34.60 -30.32
C GLU A 503 -9.40 33.43 -29.58
N ASP A 504 -10.74 33.34 -29.63
CA ASP A 504 -11.53 32.26 -29.04
C ASP A 504 -11.22 30.89 -29.68
N SER A 505 -11.08 30.85 -31.01
CA SER A 505 -10.72 29.63 -31.74
C SER A 505 -9.31 29.16 -31.39
N VAL A 506 -8.34 30.08 -31.27
CA VAL A 506 -6.97 29.74 -30.86
C VAL A 506 -6.93 29.32 -29.41
N SER A 507 -7.67 29.99 -28.51
CA SER A 507 -7.83 29.59 -27.12
C SER A 507 -8.40 28.18 -27.01
N PHE A 508 -9.40 27.84 -27.82
CA PHE A 508 -9.87 26.45 -27.86
C PHE A 508 -8.78 25.48 -28.35
N MET A 509 -7.88 25.88 -29.25
CA MET A 509 -6.89 24.98 -29.85
C MET A 509 -5.56 24.89 -29.08
N SER A 510 -5.23 25.88 -28.23
CA SER A 510 -3.97 25.95 -27.46
C SER A 510 -3.80 24.83 -26.44
N TYR A 511 -4.88 24.14 -26.08
CA TYR A 511 -4.89 23.15 -25.02
C TYR A 511 -4.76 21.70 -25.48
N GLY A 512 -4.59 21.46 -26.80
CA GLY A 512 -4.23 20.15 -27.38
C GLY A 512 -2.72 20.00 -27.62
N GLU A 513 -2.23 18.77 -27.77
CA GLU A 513 -0.80 18.48 -28.02
C GLU A 513 -0.27 19.07 -29.35
N GLN A 514 -1.16 19.54 -30.23
CA GLN A 514 -0.77 20.15 -31.50
C GLN A 514 -1.68 21.34 -31.84
N LEU A 515 -1.09 22.53 -31.93
CA LEU A 515 -1.73 23.73 -32.46
C LEU A 515 -1.83 23.60 -33.99
N ASP A 516 -2.95 23.06 -34.45
CA ASP A 516 -3.22 22.92 -35.87
C ASP A 516 -3.82 24.23 -36.43
N PHE A 517 -2.96 25.13 -36.89
CA PHE A 517 -3.37 26.34 -37.65
C PHE A 517 -4.37 26.03 -38.76
N TYR A 518 -4.23 24.88 -39.44
CA TYR A 518 -5.14 24.48 -40.51
C TYR A 518 -6.60 24.33 -40.03
N ASN A 519 -6.82 23.92 -38.78
CA ASN A 519 -8.16 23.85 -38.22
C ASN A 519 -8.72 25.24 -37.93
N VAL A 520 -7.94 26.13 -37.32
CA VAL A 520 -8.34 27.54 -37.10
C VAL A 520 -8.65 28.21 -38.42
N LYS A 521 -7.79 28.02 -39.43
CA LYS A 521 -8.00 28.53 -40.78
C LYS A 521 -9.31 28.00 -41.39
N LYS A 522 -9.60 26.71 -41.28
CA LYS A 522 -10.84 26.11 -41.80
C LYS A 522 -12.09 26.80 -41.23
N TYR A 523 -12.14 27.05 -39.92
CA TYR A 523 -13.30 27.72 -39.31
C TYR A 523 -13.33 29.22 -39.60
N LEU A 524 -12.17 29.87 -39.72
CA LEU A 524 -12.08 31.26 -40.17
C LEU A 524 -12.59 31.42 -41.61
N ASP A 525 -12.20 30.51 -42.52
CA ASP A 525 -12.70 30.50 -43.90
C ASP A 525 -14.24 30.36 -43.92
N ARG A 526 -14.81 29.51 -43.05
CA ARG A 526 -16.27 29.38 -42.91
C ARG A 526 -16.93 30.61 -42.32
N LEU A 527 -16.35 31.25 -41.30
CA LEU A 527 -16.89 32.51 -40.76
C LEU A 527 -16.95 33.57 -41.87
N LEU A 528 -15.86 33.73 -42.63
CA LEU A 528 -15.80 34.74 -43.68
C LEU A 528 -16.77 34.42 -44.83
N SER A 529 -16.80 33.18 -45.33
CA SER A 529 -17.59 32.81 -46.52
C SER A 529 -19.06 32.45 -46.25
N GLU A 530 -19.40 31.87 -45.10
CA GLU A 530 -20.79 31.47 -44.78
C GLU A 530 -21.51 32.55 -43.97
N VAL A 531 -20.82 33.21 -43.04
CA VAL A 531 -21.44 34.15 -42.10
C VAL A 531 -21.32 35.58 -42.59
N LEU A 532 -20.10 36.08 -42.79
CA LEU A 532 -19.87 37.48 -43.18
C LEU A 532 -20.32 37.75 -44.62
N ASP A 533 -19.87 36.97 -45.60
CA ASP A 533 -20.28 37.10 -47.02
C ASP A 533 -21.79 36.94 -47.18
N GLY A 534 -22.38 35.94 -46.51
CA GLY A 534 -23.82 35.70 -46.53
C GLY A 534 -24.63 36.85 -45.92
N ALA A 535 -24.18 37.42 -44.80
CA ALA A 535 -24.84 38.56 -44.16
C ALA A 535 -24.74 39.84 -45.02
N LEU A 536 -23.56 40.10 -45.60
CA LEU A 536 -23.34 41.23 -46.51
C LEU A 536 -24.16 41.09 -47.79
N LEU A 537 -24.24 39.91 -48.40
CA LEU A 537 -25.05 39.66 -49.58
C LEU A 537 -26.55 39.88 -49.31
N LYS A 538 -27.04 39.44 -48.14
CA LYS A 538 -28.41 39.71 -47.70
C LYS A 538 -28.64 41.21 -47.49
N LEU A 539 -27.69 41.93 -46.89
CA LEU A 539 -27.76 43.38 -46.73
C LEU A 539 -27.84 44.10 -48.08
N ILE A 540 -26.93 43.79 -48.99
CA ILE A 540 -26.85 44.37 -50.34
C ILE A 540 -28.19 44.18 -51.05
N SER A 541 -28.71 42.96 -51.09
CA SER A 541 -29.98 42.66 -51.77
C SER A 541 -31.25 43.27 -51.14
N SER A 542 -31.25 43.63 -49.85
CA SER A 542 -32.49 44.00 -49.14
C SER A 542 -32.57 45.44 -48.63
N SER A 543 -31.42 46.11 -48.42
CA SER A 543 -31.38 47.36 -47.65
C SER A 543 -30.68 48.52 -48.37
N VAL A 544 -29.90 48.25 -49.42
CA VAL A 544 -29.19 49.29 -50.18
C VAL A 544 -30.10 49.80 -51.30
N HIS A 545 -30.61 51.02 -51.15
CA HIS A 545 -31.55 51.63 -52.09
C HIS A 545 -31.04 52.95 -52.71
N GLY A 546 -29.97 53.54 -52.16
CA GLY A 546 -29.36 54.79 -52.65
C GLY A 546 -27.98 54.58 -53.27
N VAL A 547 -27.63 55.39 -54.28
CA VAL A 547 -26.30 55.31 -54.93
C VAL A 547 -25.17 55.62 -53.96
N SER A 548 -25.37 56.58 -53.04
CA SER A 548 -24.36 56.89 -52.00
C SER A 548 -24.10 55.70 -51.08
N GLN A 549 -25.15 54.97 -50.69
CA GLN A 549 -25.03 53.76 -49.87
C GLN A 549 -24.35 52.63 -50.66
N ALA A 550 -24.69 52.44 -51.94
CA ALA A 550 -24.04 51.45 -52.80
C ALA A 550 -22.55 51.75 -53.01
N MET A 551 -22.19 53.03 -53.20
CA MET A 551 -20.79 53.47 -53.26
C MET A 551 -20.06 53.19 -51.95
N GLN A 552 -20.69 53.47 -50.81
CA GLN A 552 -20.07 53.23 -49.50
C GLN A 552 -19.89 51.74 -49.21
N VAL A 553 -20.85 50.89 -49.59
CA VAL A 553 -20.73 49.43 -49.47
C VAL A 553 -19.62 48.89 -50.37
N ALA A 554 -19.48 49.38 -51.61
CA ALA A 554 -18.37 49.03 -52.49
C ALA A 554 -17.02 49.47 -51.90
N ALA A 555 -16.94 50.67 -51.32
CA ALA A 555 -15.75 51.14 -50.62
C ALA A 555 -15.42 50.26 -49.39
N ASN A 556 -16.42 49.83 -48.63
CA ASN A 556 -16.26 48.89 -47.52
C ASN A 556 -15.70 47.54 -47.99
N MET A 557 -16.13 47.02 -49.15
CA MET A 557 -15.61 45.76 -49.71
C MET A 557 -14.11 45.82 -50.01
N ALA A 558 -13.63 46.92 -50.61
CA ALA A 558 -12.20 47.14 -50.87
C ALA A 558 -11.36 47.21 -49.57
N VAL A 559 -11.98 47.60 -48.47
CA VAL A 559 -11.34 47.64 -47.14
C VAL A 559 -11.36 46.27 -46.48
N PHE A 560 -12.46 45.52 -46.63
CA PHE A 560 -12.56 44.13 -46.16
C PHE A 560 -11.55 43.20 -46.84
N GLU A 561 -11.20 43.44 -48.11
CA GLU A 561 -10.13 42.68 -48.78
C GLU A 561 -8.80 42.76 -48.04
N ARG A 562 -8.41 43.97 -47.61
CA ARG A 562 -7.22 44.20 -46.77
C ARG A 562 -7.37 43.57 -45.38
N ALA A 563 -8.54 43.71 -44.77
CA ALA A 563 -8.81 43.14 -43.45
C ALA A 563 -8.77 41.60 -43.44
N CYS A 564 -9.23 40.94 -44.51
CA CYS A 564 -9.14 39.48 -44.65
C CYS A 564 -7.69 38.99 -44.60
N ASP A 565 -6.77 39.68 -45.29
CA ASP A 565 -5.35 39.34 -45.21
C ASP A 565 -4.78 39.49 -43.80
N PHE A 566 -5.18 40.54 -43.09
CA PHE A 566 -4.84 40.73 -41.68
C PHE A 566 -5.34 39.57 -40.82
N PHE A 567 -6.59 39.13 -40.97
CA PHE A 567 -7.16 38.02 -40.18
C PHE A 567 -6.36 36.72 -40.30
N PHE A 568 -5.95 36.36 -41.52
CA PHE A 568 -5.14 35.16 -41.72
C PHE A 568 -3.72 35.30 -41.14
N ARG A 569 -3.10 36.48 -41.25
CA ARG A 569 -1.79 36.74 -40.62
C ARG A 569 -1.89 36.68 -39.11
N HIS A 570 -2.94 37.28 -38.54
CA HIS A 570 -3.20 37.30 -37.11
C HIS A 570 -3.46 35.88 -36.57
N ALA A 571 -4.30 35.08 -37.24
CA ALA A 571 -4.52 33.68 -36.89
C ALA A 571 -3.24 32.85 -36.94
N ALA A 572 -2.37 33.09 -37.91
CA ALA A 572 -1.07 32.41 -38.02
C ALA A 572 -0.10 32.80 -36.90
N GLN A 573 -0.02 34.09 -36.59
CA GLN A 573 0.80 34.63 -35.51
C GLN A 573 0.38 34.05 -34.15
N LEU A 574 -0.92 34.03 -33.87
CA LEU A 574 -1.46 33.44 -32.64
C LEU A 574 -1.27 31.91 -32.57
N SER A 575 -1.27 31.23 -33.72
CA SER A 575 -1.00 29.78 -33.81
C SER A 575 0.49 29.42 -33.78
N GLY A 576 1.40 30.41 -33.71
CA GLY A 576 2.85 30.18 -33.66
C GLY A 576 3.48 29.76 -35.00
N ILE A 577 2.83 30.02 -36.13
CA ILE A 577 3.36 29.67 -37.47
C ILE A 577 4.08 30.88 -38.09
N PRO A 578 5.30 30.70 -38.64
CA PRO A 578 5.99 31.77 -39.36
C PRO A 578 5.19 32.28 -40.56
N LEU A 579 4.99 33.60 -40.62
CA LEU A 579 4.23 34.32 -41.67
C LEU A 579 4.64 33.94 -43.11
N ARG A 580 5.92 33.57 -43.32
CA ARG A 580 6.45 33.14 -44.64
C ARG A 580 5.78 31.87 -45.20
N MET A 581 5.24 31.00 -44.35
CA MET A 581 4.52 29.80 -44.79
C MET A 581 3.08 30.11 -45.20
N VAL A 582 2.56 31.24 -44.74
CA VAL A 582 1.15 31.65 -44.83
C VAL A 582 0.91 32.52 -46.07
N GLU A 583 1.95 33.21 -46.56
CA GLU A 583 1.92 34.11 -47.74
C GLU A 583 2.15 33.41 -49.09
N LYS A 584 2.56 32.13 -49.11
CA LYS A 584 2.96 31.42 -50.35
C LYS A 584 1.80 30.92 -51.25
N GLY A 585 0.54 31.21 -50.93
CA GLY A 585 -0.61 30.80 -51.75
C GLY A 585 -1.39 31.99 -52.27
N LYS A 586 -1.76 31.99 -53.56
CA LYS A 586 -2.82 32.88 -54.07
C LYS A 586 -4.09 32.59 -53.28
N ARG A 587 -4.55 33.56 -52.50
CA ARG A 587 -5.80 33.44 -51.75
C ARG A 587 -6.94 33.96 -52.59
N GLN A 588 -8.00 33.16 -52.68
CA GLN A 588 -9.26 33.64 -53.20
C GLN A 588 -9.89 34.56 -52.14
N PHE A 589 -10.37 35.72 -52.56
CA PHE A 589 -11.06 36.64 -51.65
C PHE A 589 -12.32 35.96 -51.08
N PRO A 590 -12.42 35.75 -49.74
CA PRO A 590 -13.51 34.98 -49.16
C PRO A 590 -14.90 35.61 -49.37
N LEU A 591 -14.97 36.94 -49.49
CA LEU A 591 -16.21 37.71 -49.66
C LEU A 591 -16.53 37.98 -51.15
N SER A 592 -16.15 37.05 -52.03
CA SER A 592 -16.30 37.24 -53.48
C SER A 592 -17.75 37.49 -53.92
N LYS A 593 -18.75 36.80 -53.33
CA LYS A 593 -20.14 36.93 -53.74
C LYS A 593 -20.71 38.29 -53.38
N SER A 594 -20.44 38.79 -52.17
CA SER A 594 -20.87 40.11 -51.74
C SER A 594 -20.16 41.23 -52.51
N ARG A 595 -18.87 41.08 -52.85
CA ARG A 595 -18.19 42.02 -53.74
C ARG A 595 -18.83 42.09 -55.12
N ASP A 596 -18.99 40.94 -55.77
CA ASP A 596 -19.55 40.90 -57.13
C ASP A 596 -20.98 41.47 -57.13
N ALA A 597 -21.78 41.16 -56.10
CA ALA A 597 -23.12 41.72 -55.93
C ALA A 597 -23.11 43.24 -55.65
N ALA A 598 -22.15 43.76 -54.87
CA ALA A 598 -22.02 45.19 -54.59
C ALA A 598 -21.60 45.96 -55.86
N GLU A 599 -20.67 45.42 -56.64
CA GLU A 599 -20.24 46.00 -57.92
C GLU A 599 -21.37 45.98 -58.95
N GLU A 600 -22.09 44.86 -59.08
CA GLU A 600 -23.23 44.74 -59.98
C GLU A 600 -24.35 45.70 -59.59
N MET A 601 -24.67 45.81 -58.30
CA MET A 601 -25.64 46.76 -57.78
C MET A 601 -25.23 48.20 -58.08
N LEU A 602 -23.99 48.59 -57.76
CA LEU A 602 -23.51 49.95 -58.00
C LEU A 602 -23.53 50.28 -59.49
N SER A 603 -23.03 49.38 -60.34
CA SER A 603 -23.08 49.52 -61.80
C SER A 603 -24.51 49.62 -62.31
N GLY A 604 -25.43 48.79 -61.81
CA GLY A 604 -26.85 48.82 -62.19
C GLY A 604 -27.52 50.15 -61.84
N MET A 605 -27.29 50.64 -60.61
CA MET A 605 -27.87 51.91 -60.15
C MET A 605 -27.27 53.11 -60.87
N LEU A 606 -25.95 53.12 -61.12
CA LEU A 606 -25.29 54.15 -61.92
C LEU A 606 -25.84 54.16 -63.35
N LYS A 607 -26.00 52.99 -63.98
CA LYS A 607 -26.62 52.87 -65.31
C LYS A 607 -28.04 53.43 -65.31
N THR A 608 -28.90 53.02 -64.37
CA THR A 608 -30.27 53.56 -64.28
C THR A 608 -30.28 55.08 -64.08
N LYS A 609 -29.33 55.62 -63.30
CA LYS A 609 -29.24 57.06 -63.07
C LYS A 609 -28.76 57.81 -64.31
N VAL A 610 -27.74 57.29 -65.00
CA VAL A 610 -27.26 57.82 -66.29
C VAL A 610 -28.35 57.71 -67.35
N ASP A 611 -29.05 56.59 -67.46
CA ASP A 611 -30.19 56.40 -68.37
C ASP A 611 -31.30 57.43 -68.07
N GLY A 612 -31.56 57.72 -66.79
CA GLY A 612 -32.49 58.77 -66.38
C GLY A 612 -32.05 60.20 -66.73
N PHE A 613 -30.74 60.46 -66.84
CA PHE A 613 -30.26 61.72 -67.43
C PHE A 613 -30.32 61.69 -68.96
N MET A 614 -30.16 60.52 -69.58
CA MET A 614 -30.27 60.35 -71.03
C MET A 614 -31.72 60.46 -71.53
N THR A 615 -32.75 60.23 -70.70
CA THR A 615 -34.15 60.53 -71.10
C THR A 615 -34.40 62.04 -71.27
N LEU A 616 -33.58 62.91 -70.66
CA LEU A 616 -33.61 64.36 -70.92
C LEU A 616 -33.18 64.73 -72.34
N ILE A 617 -32.67 63.78 -73.14
CA ILE A 617 -32.44 63.95 -74.59
C ILE A 617 -33.74 64.31 -75.32
N GLU A 618 -34.90 63.88 -74.82
CA GLU A 618 -36.21 64.23 -75.41
C GLU A 618 -36.50 65.74 -75.34
N ASN A 619 -35.85 66.47 -74.42
CA ASN A 619 -35.99 67.91 -74.26
C ASN A 619 -35.01 68.71 -75.15
N VAL A 620 -34.19 68.02 -75.97
CA VAL A 620 -33.26 68.67 -76.89
C VAL A 620 -34.01 69.20 -78.09
N ASN A 621 -34.02 70.52 -78.28
CA ASN A 621 -34.58 71.13 -79.48
C ASN A 621 -33.62 71.00 -80.66
N TRP A 622 -33.84 69.98 -81.50
CA TRP A 622 -33.04 69.65 -82.69
C TRP A 622 -33.05 70.71 -83.80
N MET A 623 -33.83 71.79 -83.65
CA MET A 623 -34.06 72.85 -84.64
C MET A 623 -33.72 74.23 -84.06
N THR A 624 -32.52 74.41 -83.51
CA THR A 624 -32.04 75.71 -83.01
C THR A 624 -31.14 76.39 -84.05
N ASP A 625 -31.40 77.68 -84.35
CA ASP A 625 -30.66 78.46 -85.38
C ASP A 625 -29.27 78.94 -84.91
N GLU A 626 -28.97 78.89 -83.60
CA GLU A 626 -27.64 79.19 -83.04
C GLU A 626 -27.15 78.04 -82.13
N PRO A 627 -25.87 77.64 -82.22
CA PRO A 627 -25.31 76.62 -81.33
C PRO A 627 -25.24 77.15 -79.88
N SER A 628 -25.77 76.38 -78.92
CA SER A 628 -25.70 76.72 -77.50
C SER A 628 -24.23 76.80 -77.03
N GLN A 629 -23.82 77.93 -76.45
CA GLN A 629 -22.42 78.20 -76.05
C GLN A 629 -21.90 77.31 -74.90
N GLY A 630 -22.76 76.50 -74.27
CA GLY A 630 -22.44 75.66 -73.11
C GLY A 630 -22.57 74.14 -73.32
N GLY A 631 -22.76 73.67 -74.56
CA GLY A 631 -23.10 72.27 -74.82
C GLY A 631 -24.53 71.91 -74.37
N ASN A 632 -24.89 70.63 -74.41
CA ASN A 632 -26.20 70.16 -73.98
C ASN A 632 -26.26 70.04 -72.44
N GLU A 633 -27.26 70.68 -71.82
CA GLU A 633 -27.42 70.71 -70.35
C GLU A 633 -27.44 69.32 -69.72
N TYR A 634 -28.13 68.35 -70.33
CA TYR A 634 -28.17 66.97 -69.82
C TYR A 634 -26.80 66.27 -69.80
N VAL A 635 -25.90 66.57 -70.77
CA VAL A 635 -24.54 66.01 -70.79
C VAL A 635 -23.69 66.64 -69.71
N ASN A 636 -23.87 67.94 -69.45
CA ASN A 636 -23.20 68.62 -68.36
C ASN A 636 -23.68 68.09 -67.00
N GLU A 637 -24.97 67.79 -66.85
CA GLU A 637 -25.50 67.15 -65.63
C GLU A 637 -24.93 65.74 -65.42
N VAL A 638 -24.75 64.94 -66.48
CA VAL A 638 -24.07 63.64 -66.41
C VAL A 638 -22.60 63.81 -66.01
N LEU A 639 -21.89 64.79 -66.58
CA LEU A 639 -20.48 65.08 -66.26
C LEU A 639 -20.28 65.64 -64.84
N ILE A 640 -21.27 66.33 -64.27
CA ILE A 640 -21.22 66.83 -62.89
C ILE A 640 -21.54 65.69 -61.90
N TYR A 641 -22.36 64.73 -62.31
CA TYR A 641 -22.78 63.61 -61.48
C TYR A 641 -21.73 62.49 -61.38
N LEU A 642 -21.06 62.16 -62.50
CA LEU A 642 -19.95 61.20 -62.55
C LEU A 642 -18.67 61.82 -61.98
#